data_AF-A0A9K3KZY6-F1
#
_entry.id   AF-A0A9K3KZY6-F1
#
_cell.length_a   1.000
_cell.length_b   1.000
_cell.length_c   1.000
_cell.angle_alpha   90.00
_cell.angle_beta   90.00
_cell.angle_gamma   90.00
#
_symmetry.space_group_name_H-M   'P 1'
#
loop_
_entity.id
_entity.type
_entity.pdbx_description
1 polymer ?
#
loop_
_entity_poly.entity_id
_entity_poly.type
_entity_poly.pdbx_seq_one_letter_code
_entity_poly.pdbx_strand_id
1 'polypeptide(L)'
;MYRVASLLNKRQLQKLSVKSSSAAAAAAICPMKIASRREMCGLVAAIDDVWTPRTTVREQFPILDDREALRQTTRILDHRGPDGYQISTGTLGGDAEAEQHARWSMGHTRLAIVDPSNRFADMPFNLTFKTPEGEKIVHLAANGEIYNHNKVYQSMVENDGWDHTRISGSDCEVIAHAYAKYGGPKTATMLDGMFAFVVFEEDPNTGKVKAFAARDPVGIKPLYYGRTKCSKKSDDAAAYVFSSELKALVGHADPATVVAIPPGHYWTPETGLVCYYNPEWLRNDDYAPWEDPNHAVSDDEIREAFTKAVQKRMMADVDYGFFLSGGVDSCIVAHDLLPLYRNERAALGDDRPIPTFTVGMENSPDVMAARGMVEALGGSKHVNHHVRAFTPDEVFDLIPKIIYHMETYEAELIRSAIPNWLLAERAAQDVKMVLTGEGADELFAGYLYFQDAETPRQVQNELRRIYGMLGNINLHRTDRMTMAHGLEARVPFLDTEFTRLVMSVDPKRKMVNREAVKTNSRGREKTMLRELFEGPNANGHSIPRPVLWRAKAMQCEGVGEDWVSILQRRVSSLVSDAEMDEAHITYPINTPQTKEELYYRRIYDENFHGLEHVVKLWEGGGRAMGAEWKSDMYTREGLKDVNLLSHSLQQARTFSTFAGPSSSKGKRTFSTMPIHSFKDEPYSSARASGYDEYEAWLTCGGDDRSLIKENTLTNKYHIRPQPVDPAHVFRGSCTGNPPTQRGYDAGKRLFQRLASLTDQQLDAELAQVFKQQRERIANLLQLEAGSEVIICPSGSDAEYLPLVIARAIKGDVHISNGITQLREIGAGSAPASVGKYFSSHAPLVGRLPDDAEYLSGFEGFDGVTIAARELRGEVVNGAEKMAEFVSSALARGTYPIVHGVFGGKTGIRDEQMPGSLDGGETSLGVVDACQGRFSLDELHQWIKQDSLVLFTASKFYQAPPFCGAVIIPPAIAEKLRNSPAPGPREMFSIDGLGGFLSDKELPDCLENWKPLLQKHNSANLGLALRWEAGLAGMEALASIPDERRTEAVEEWAGAVAEMVENKPELDAFCVERSIVSIRVAKEGGWLNMSELRDLYRWMSMDVSDLVPNASAEEKRYLSKPAYIGQPVDVAESHAIVRIALGVDSLLSYFDDKAGTLQEDNATVEKLAAIAKHFKTLKKSGM
;
A
#
# COMPACT_ATOMS: atom_id res chain seq x y z
N MET A 1 -40.06 -23.57 -9.25
CA MET A 1 -41.04 -24.69 -9.20
C MET A 1 -42.11 -24.37 -8.16
N TYR A 2 -43.31 -24.93 -8.29
CA TYR A 2 -44.38 -24.87 -7.28
C TYR A 2 -44.21 -25.98 -6.21
N ARG A 3 -44.69 -25.74 -4.98
CA ARG A 3 -44.57 -26.58 -3.77
C ARG A 3 -43.14 -26.59 -3.18
N VAL A 4 -42.93 -26.58 -1.86
CA VAL A 4 -43.80 -26.98 -0.73
C VAL A 4 -43.89 -25.89 0.33
N ALA A 5 -45.10 -25.64 0.83
CA ALA A 5 -45.33 -24.88 2.07
C ALA A 5 -46.10 -25.75 3.07
N SER A 6 -45.45 -26.15 4.16
CA SER A 6 -46.09 -26.72 5.37
C SER A 6 -45.07 -26.84 6.51
N LEU A 7 -45.52 -26.60 7.76
CA LEU A 7 -44.72 -26.64 9.02
C LEU A 7 -43.81 -25.40 9.17
N LEU A 8 -44.22 -24.34 9.87
CA LEU A 8 -44.26 -24.30 11.35
C LEU A 8 -45.33 -23.34 11.91
N ASN A 9 -45.43 -23.26 13.24
CA ASN A 9 -46.71 -23.07 13.95
C ASN A 9 -47.12 -21.61 14.25
N LYS A 10 -48.41 -21.28 14.07
CA LYS A 10 -49.03 -19.96 14.28
C LYS A 10 -49.21 -19.55 15.77
N ARG A 11 -48.19 -19.69 16.64
CA ARG A 11 -48.37 -19.49 18.10
C ARG A 11 -47.35 -18.63 18.87
N GLN A 12 -46.44 -17.91 18.21
CA GLN A 12 -45.57 -16.92 18.87
C GLN A 12 -45.62 -15.49 18.29
N LEU A 13 -46.22 -15.26 17.12
CA LEU A 13 -46.32 -13.94 16.47
C LEU A 13 -47.48 -13.05 16.97
N GLN A 14 -47.71 -13.01 18.29
CA GLN A 14 -48.80 -12.19 18.87
C GLN A 14 -48.42 -11.45 20.17
N LYS A 15 -47.13 -11.20 20.41
CA LYS A 15 -46.63 -10.46 21.59
C LYS A 15 -45.61 -9.34 21.30
N LEU A 16 -45.55 -8.85 20.06
CA LEU A 16 -44.76 -7.66 19.70
C LEU A 16 -45.61 -6.67 18.88
N SER A 17 -46.52 -5.97 19.56
CA SER A 17 -47.15 -4.76 19.02
C SER A 17 -46.43 -3.53 19.58
N VAL A 18 -45.37 -3.08 18.90
CA VAL A 18 -44.79 -1.75 19.11
C VAL A 18 -45.26 -0.84 17.97
N LYS A 19 -45.72 0.35 18.33
CA LYS A 19 -46.37 1.29 17.41
C LYS A 19 -45.40 1.78 16.34
N SER A 20 -45.89 1.89 15.11
CA SER A 20 -45.23 2.60 14.02
C SER A 20 -45.14 4.10 14.31
N SER A 21 -43.93 4.65 14.35
CA SER A 21 -43.66 6.09 14.35
C SER A 21 -42.44 6.42 13.46
N SER A 22 -42.58 6.15 12.16
CA SER A 22 -41.53 6.30 11.14
C SER A 22 -41.40 7.75 10.63
N ALA A 23 -41.24 8.71 11.54
CA ALA A 23 -41.07 10.13 11.20
C ALA A 23 -40.07 10.90 12.10
N ALA A 24 -39.42 10.22 13.05
CA ALA A 24 -38.51 10.86 14.03
C ALA A 24 -37.11 10.20 14.11
N ALA A 25 -36.84 9.16 13.30
CA ALA A 25 -35.59 8.39 13.38
C ALA A 25 -34.40 9.03 12.64
N ALA A 26 -34.63 10.00 11.75
CA ALA A 26 -33.57 10.71 11.01
C ALA A 26 -32.80 11.75 11.87
N ALA A 27 -33.18 11.95 13.13
CA ALA A 27 -32.65 13.02 14.00
C ALA A 27 -31.76 12.52 15.16
N ALA A 28 -31.25 11.28 15.08
CA ALA A 28 -30.56 10.62 16.20
C ALA A 28 -29.23 9.95 15.82
N ILE A 29 -28.39 10.62 15.01
CA ILE A 29 -26.96 10.32 14.96
C ILE A 29 -26.27 11.13 16.07
N CYS A 30 -25.48 10.46 16.91
CA CYS A 30 -24.85 11.06 18.08
C CYS A 30 -23.93 12.22 17.67
N PRO A 31 -24.03 13.42 18.29
CA PRO A 31 -23.09 14.50 18.02
C PRO A 31 -21.71 14.11 18.55
N MET A 32 -20.80 13.72 17.66
CA MET A 32 -19.38 13.75 17.97
C MET A 32 -19.01 15.17 18.42
N LYS A 33 -18.21 15.29 19.48
CA LYS A 33 -17.66 16.58 19.92
C LYS A 33 -16.66 17.08 18.87
N ILE A 34 -17.16 17.79 17.88
CA ILE A 34 -16.33 18.48 16.88
C ILE A 34 -15.52 19.55 17.60
N ALA A 35 -14.20 19.37 17.63
CA ALA A 35 -13.27 20.41 18.03
C ALA A 35 -13.26 21.56 16.99
N SER A 36 -12.91 22.76 17.44
CA SER A 36 -13.19 24.03 16.76
C SER A 36 -12.53 24.25 15.39
N ARG A 37 -13.35 24.74 14.43
CA ARG A 37 -13.07 25.69 13.31
C ARG A 37 -11.87 25.45 12.38
N ARG A 38 -12.12 24.98 11.15
CA ARG A 38 -11.29 25.02 9.90
C ARG A 38 -12.23 24.98 8.68
N GLU A 39 -12.05 25.79 7.62
CA GLU A 39 -13.18 26.55 7.01
C GLU A 39 -13.20 26.59 5.40
N MET A 40 -14.28 26.30 4.59
CA MET A 40 -14.54 26.63 3.10
C MET A 40 -15.84 26.39 2.21
N CYS A 41 -16.49 27.45 1.68
CA CYS A 41 -17.30 27.55 0.43
C CYS A 41 -18.21 26.36 -0.03
N GLY A 42 -19.52 26.51 0.19
CA GLY A 42 -20.61 25.66 -0.32
C GLY A 42 -21.90 26.48 -0.51
N LEU A 43 -22.72 26.16 -1.53
CA LEU A 43 -23.95 26.92 -1.84
C LEU A 43 -25.20 26.02 -1.96
N VAL A 44 -26.34 26.61 -1.60
CA VAL A 44 -27.71 26.12 -1.86
C VAL A 44 -28.54 27.30 -2.37
N ALA A 45 -29.37 27.09 -3.39
CA ALA A 45 -30.32 28.11 -3.85
C ALA A 45 -31.62 27.47 -4.33
N ALA A 46 -32.75 28.16 -4.20
CA ALA A 46 -34.01 27.72 -4.82
C ALA A 46 -34.84 28.90 -5.33
N ILE A 47 -35.66 28.65 -6.36
CA ILE A 47 -36.60 29.63 -6.93
C ILE A 47 -37.86 28.94 -7.46
N ASP A 48 -39.03 29.57 -7.24
CA ASP A 48 -40.31 29.15 -7.84
C ASP A 48 -40.20 29.03 -9.37
N ASP A 49 -40.78 27.98 -9.97
CA ASP A 49 -41.00 27.95 -11.41
C ASP A 49 -42.15 28.91 -11.77
N VAL A 50 -41.80 30.15 -12.13
CA VAL A 50 -42.75 31.19 -12.58
C VAL A 50 -42.82 31.33 -14.10
N TRP A 51 -41.99 30.59 -14.83
CA TRP A 51 -41.93 30.60 -16.29
C TRP A 51 -42.97 29.65 -16.91
N THR A 52 -43.54 28.75 -16.09
CA THR A 52 -44.67 27.87 -16.45
C THR A 52 -46.01 28.53 -16.08
N PRO A 53 -47.01 28.62 -16.98
CA PRO A 53 -48.32 29.24 -16.67
C PRO A 53 -49.12 28.49 -15.59
N ARG A 54 -49.11 29.00 -14.35
CA ARG A 54 -49.82 28.39 -13.21
C ARG A 54 -51.34 28.62 -13.31
N THR A 55 -52.13 27.57 -13.10
CA THR A 55 -53.61 27.64 -13.08
C THR A 55 -54.24 27.54 -11.69
N THR A 56 -53.49 27.19 -10.65
CA THR A 56 -54.01 27.09 -9.26
C THR A 56 -52.96 27.37 -8.17
N VAL A 57 -53.46 27.48 -6.92
CA VAL A 57 -52.79 27.72 -5.62
C VAL A 57 -51.33 27.25 -5.52
N ARG A 58 -50.46 28.15 -5.05
CA ARG A 58 -49.04 27.89 -4.78
C ARG A 58 -48.85 26.79 -3.74
N GLU A 59 -48.00 25.81 -4.06
CA GLU A 59 -47.58 24.77 -3.14
C GLU A 59 -46.48 25.28 -2.18
N GLN A 60 -46.46 24.76 -0.95
CA GLN A 60 -45.45 25.09 0.04
C GLN A 60 -44.25 24.15 -0.10
N PHE A 61 -43.06 24.73 -0.23
CA PHE A 61 -41.79 24.02 -0.32
C PHE A 61 -40.89 24.49 0.83
N PRO A 62 -40.53 23.62 1.80
CA PRO A 62 -39.76 24.05 2.97
C PRO A 62 -38.47 24.82 2.63
N ILE A 63 -37.79 24.46 1.53
CA ILE A 63 -36.57 25.14 1.07
C ILE A 63 -36.78 26.59 0.59
N LEU A 64 -38.01 26.98 0.26
CA LEU A 64 -38.41 28.34 -0.11
C LEU A 64 -39.13 29.07 1.03
N ASP A 65 -39.99 28.37 1.77
CA ASP A 65 -40.93 28.96 2.74
C ASP A 65 -40.44 28.96 4.20
N ASP A 66 -39.49 28.08 4.55
CA ASP A 66 -38.99 27.94 5.92
C ASP A 66 -37.48 28.26 6.00
N ARG A 67 -37.15 29.35 6.71
CA ARG A 67 -35.76 29.78 6.94
C ARG A 67 -34.97 28.79 7.78
N GLU A 68 -35.60 28.01 8.65
CA GLU A 68 -34.90 26.99 9.45
C GLU A 68 -34.66 25.72 8.62
N ALA A 69 -35.58 25.35 7.71
CA ALA A 69 -35.30 24.31 6.72
C ALA A 69 -34.13 24.70 5.80
N LEU A 70 -34.17 25.88 5.17
CA LEU A 70 -33.04 26.41 4.38
C LEU A 70 -31.72 26.42 5.16
N ARG A 71 -31.78 26.77 6.45
CA ARG A 71 -30.61 26.76 7.33
C ARG A 71 -30.07 25.35 7.56
N GLN A 72 -30.93 24.38 7.83
CA GLN A 72 -30.54 22.99 7.99
C GLN A 72 -29.92 22.43 6.71
N THR A 73 -30.55 22.65 5.55
CA THR A 73 -30.02 22.26 4.23
C THR A 73 -28.66 22.89 3.94
N THR A 74 -28.51 24.19 4.20
CA THR A 74 -27.24 24.91 3.99
C THR A 74 -26.14 24.36 4.91
N ARG A 75 -26.49 24.01 6.15
CA ARG A 75 -25.55 23.42 7.13
C ARG A 75 -25.10 22.00 6.81
N ILE A 76 -25.76 21.30 5.89
CA ILE A 76 -25.23 20.04 5.34
C ILE A 76 -23.90 20.30 4.59
N LEU A 77 -23.69 21.54 4.13
CA LEU A 77 -22.44 21.99 3.50
C LEU A 77 -21.49 22.68 4.49
N ASP A 78 -21.74 22.63 5.81
CA ASP A 78 -20.83 23.17 6.82
C ASP A 78 -19.47 22.45 6.81
N HIS A 79 -19.29 21.24 6.26
CA HIS A 79 -17.93 20.66 6.10
C HIS A 79 -17.13 21.37 5.02
N ARG A 80 -17.85 21.86 3.98
CA ARG A 80 -17.30 22.82 3.06
C ARG A 80 -17.01 24.05 3.89
N GLY A 81 -17.99 24.91 4.23
CA GLY A 81 -17.75 26.32 4.59
C GLY A 81 -17.85 26.87 6.02
N PRO A 82 -16.98 26.48 6.97
CA PRO A 82 -17.08 27.00 8.34
C PRO A 82 -16.85 28.50 8.65
N ASP A 83 -16.18 29.34 7.83
CA ASP A 83 -15.75 30.70 8.26
C ASP A 83 -16.95 31.65 8.35
N GLY A 84 -17.75 31.62 7.29
CA GLY A 84 -18.90 32.49 7.10
C GLY A 84 -20.14 31.64 6.83
N TYR A 85 -21.27 32.09 7.33
CA TYR A 85 -22.57 31.45 7.11
C TYR A 85 -23.61 32.55 6.95
N GLN A 86 -24.34 32.55 5.83
CA GLN A 86 -25.42 33.50 5.61
C GLN A 86 -26.52 32.91 4.70
N ILE A 87 -27.75 33.32 4.96
CA ILE A 87 -28.94 32.97 4.20
C ILE A 87 -29.76 34.20 3.86
N SER A 88 -30.22 34.28 2.62
CA SER A 88 -31.16 35.27 2.12
C SER A 88 -32.40 34.59 1.55
N THR A 89 -33.55 35.26 1.70
CA THR A 89 -34.85 34.80 1.22
C THR A 89 -35.66 36.00 0.79
N GLY A 90 -36.44 35.89 -0.29
CA GLY A 90 -37.27 36.99 -0.74
C GLY A 90 -38.32 36.59 -1.78
N THR A 91 -38.96 37.61 -2.32
CA THR A 91 -39.96 37.52 -3.40
C THR A 91 -39.58 38.52 -4.49
N LEU A 92 -39.56 38.07 -5.74
CA LEU A 92 -39.18 38.88 -6.91
C LEU A 92 -40.45 39.14 -7.74
N GLY A 93 -40.66 40.37 -8.22
CA GLY A 93 -41.64 40.70 -9.25
C GLY A 93 -42.68 41.78 -8.92
N GLY A 94 -42.24 42.99 -8.52
CA GLY A 94 -43.10 44.19 -8.55
C GLY A 94 -44.18 44.30 -7.45
N ASP A 95 -45.04 45.32 -7.57
CA ASP A 95 -45.95 45.79 -6.50
C ASP A 95 -46.77 44.70 -5.80
N ALA A 96 -47.06 44.93 -4.51
CA ALA A 96 -47.56 43.95 -3.55
C ALA A 96 -48.95 43.34 -3.84
N GLU A 97 -49.64 43.78 -4.90
CA GLU A 97 -50.97 43.28 -5.31
C GLU A 97 -50.93 42.36 -6.55
N ALA A 98 -49.77 42.13 -7.16
CA ALA A 98 -49.65 41.23 -8.32
C ALA A 98 -49.59 39.74 -7.92
N GLU A 99 -50.49 38.91 -8.47
CA GLU A 99 -50.62 37.47 -8.11
C GLU A 99 -49.38 36.59 -8.47
N GLN A 100 -48.35 37.15 -9.12
CA GLN A 100 -47.28 36.42 -9.84
C GLN A 100 -45.86 36.51 -9.25
N HIS A 101 -45.65 36.98 -8.02
CA HIS A 101 -44.30 37.01 -7.39
C HIS A 101 -43.58 35.64 -7.38
N ALA A 102 -42.29 35.58 -7.67
CA ALA A 102 -41.46 34.37 -7.50
C ALA A 102 -40.83 34.35 -6.10
N ARG A 103 -41.04 33.30 -5.28
CA ARG A 103 -40.25 33.12 -4.06
C ARG A 103 -38.85 32.62 -4.42
N TRP A 104 -37.84 33.06 -3.68
CA TRP A 104 -36.49 32.54 -3.78
C TRP A 104 -35.80 32.44 -2.42
N SER A 105 -34.80 31.57 -2.37
CA SER A 105 -33.91 31.39 -1.25
C SER A 105 -32.47 31.15 -1.73
N MET A 106 -31.50 31.62 -0.95
CA MET A 106 -30.09 31.32 -1.11
C MET A 106 -29.44 31.11 0.26
N GLY A 107 -28.57 30.12 0.35
CA GLY A 107 -27.74 29.86 1.51
C GLY A 107 -26.31 29.57 1.10
N HIS A 108 -25.37 30.04 1.90
CA HIS A 108 -23.94 29.89 1.64
C HIS A 108 -23.16 29.68 2.94
N THR A 109 -22.17 28.81 2.84
CA THR A 109 -21.13 28.54 3.84
C THR A 109 -19.79 28.96 3.19
N ARG A 110 -18.85 29.66 3.83
CA ARG A 110 -17.69 30.34 3.18
C ARG A 110 -16.30 29.88 3.67
N LEU A 111 -15.27 29.98 2.79
CA LEU A 111 -13.86 30.20 3.19
C LEU A 111 -13.53 31.62 2.83
N ALA A 112 -12.99 32.28 3.82
CA ALA A 112 -12.23 33.48 3.70
C ALA A 112 -10.84 33.13 3.11
N ILE A 113 -10.72 32.96 1.77
CA ILE A 113 -9.43 32.92 1.05
C ILE A 113 -9.02 34.35 0.66
N VAL A 114 -9.92 35.01 -0.08
CA VAL A 114 -9.78 36.41 -0.53
C VAL A 114 -10.74 37.28 0.28
N ASP A 115 -10.27 38.47 0.65
CA ASP A 115 -10.87 39.40 1.60
C ASP A 115 -11.38 38.73 2.90
N PRO A 116 -10.49 38.07 3.67
CA PRO A 116 -10.86 37.21 4.77
C PRO A 116 -11.36 37.94 6.02
N SER A 117 -11.01 39.23 6.15
CA SER A 117 -11.37 40.05 7.31
C SER A 117 -12.73 40.73 7.18
N ASN A 118 -13.29 40.78 5.97
CA ASN A 118 -14.50 41.52 5.67
C ASN A 118 -15.74 40.62 5.69
N ARG A 119 -16.71 40.98 6.53
CA ARG A 119 -18.02 40.31 6.59
C ARG A 119 -18.93 40.67 5.42
N PHE A 120 -18.68 41.78 4.72
CA PHE A 120 -19.42 42.10 3.50
C PHE A 120 -19.02 41.21 2.31
N ALA A 121 -17.95 40.42 2.44
CA ALA A 121 -17.60 39.34 1.50
C ALA A 121 -18.34 38.01 1.79
N ASP A 122 -19.20 37.95 2.82
CA ASP A 122 -20.03 36.77 3.09
C ASP A 122 -21.21 36.72 2.10
N MET A 123 -21.25 35.65 1.30
CA MET A 123 -22.32 35.37 0.35
C MET A 123 -23.56 34.75 1.03
N PRO A 124 -24.75 34.73 0.41
CA PRO A 124 -25.10 35.31 -0.89
C PRO A 124 -25.00 36.84 -0.91
N PHE A 125 -24.39 37.39 -1.96
CA PHE A 125 -24.40 38.83 -2.24
C PHE A 125 -25.80 39.26 -2.67
N ASN A 126 -26.23 40.46 -2.25
CA ASN A 126 -27.52 41.05 -2.61
C ASN A 126 -27.25 42.50 -2.99
N LEU A 127 -26.95 42.74 -4.28
CA LEU A 127 -26.44 44.02 -4.79
C LEU A 127 -27.51 44.73 -5.62
N THR A 128 -27.58 46.05 -5.49
CA THR A 128 -28.43 46.90 -6.33
C THR A 128 -27.52 47.78 -7.18
N PHE A 129 -27.68 47.71 -8.50
CA PHE A 129 -26.89 48.46 -9.47
C PHE A 129 -27.74 49.54 -10.11
N LYS A 130 -27.17 50.74 -10.25
CA LYS A 130 -27.74 51.79 -11.10
C LYS A 130 -27.18 51.63 -12.50
N THR A 131 -28.08 51.55 -13.47
CA THR A 131 -27.78 51.26 -14.86
C THR A 131 -28.43 52.31 -15.76
N PRO A 132 -27.95 52.51 -17.00
CA PRO A 132 -28.59 53.42 -17.95
C PRO A 132 -30.06 53.06 -18.25
N GLU A 133 -30.43 51.79 -18.09
CA GLU A 133 -31.80 51.28 -18.30
C GLU A 133 -32.70 51.34 -17.05
N GLY A 134 -32.16 51.68 -15.88
CA GLY A 134 -32.88 51.67 -14.59
C GLY A 134 -32.07 51.06 -13.45
N GLU A 135 -32.70 50.76 -12.32
CA GLU A 135 -32.08 49.96 -11.24
C GLU A 135 -32.21 48.46 -11.56
N LYS A 136 -31.24 47.65 -11.14
CA LYS A 136 -31.28 46.18 -11.20
C LYS A 136 -30.81 45.60 -9.86
N ILE A 137 -31.47 44.55 -9.39
CA ILE A 137 -31.07 43.82 -8.17
C ILE A 137 -30.52 42.46 -8.58
N VAL A 138 -29.36 42.09 -8.04
CA VAL A 138 -28.68 40.81 -8.29
C VAL A 138 -28.43 40.10 -6.96
N HIS A 139 -28.99 38.90 -6.85
CA HIS A 139 -28.72 37.95 -5.78
C HIS A 139 -27.74 36.90 -6.33
N LEU A 140 -26.59 36.72 -5.69
CA LEU A 140 -25.51 35.85 -6.17
C LEU A 140 -25.00 34.95 -5.04
N ALA A 141 -24.96 33.64 -5.29
CA ALA A 141 -24.18 32.68 -4.50
C ALA A 141 -23.15 32.01 -5.42
N ALA A 142 -21.88 32.00 -5.03
CA ALA A 142 -20.78 31.41 -5.80
C ALA A 142 -19.87 30.53 -4.94
N ASN A 143 -19.28 29.52 -5.57
CA ASN A 143 -18.23 28.68 -5.02
C ASN A 143 -17.11 28.63 -6.06
N GLY A 144 -16.00 29.33 -5.81
CA GLY A 144 -14.97 29.50 -6.82
C GLY A 144 -13.92 30.53 -6.47
N GLU A 145 -13.03 30.73 -7.44
CA GLU A 145 -11.93 31.68 -7.46
C GLU A 145 -11.81 32.25 -8.88
N ILE A 146 -11.96 33.57 -9.01
CA ILE A 146 -11.93 34.30 -10.28
C ILE A 146 -10.57 35.01 -10.42
N TYR A 147 -9.56 34.30 -10.93
CA TYR A 147 -8.18 34.80 -11.05
C TYR A 147 -8.03 36.09 -11.87
N ASN A 148 -8.96 36.37 -12.79
CA ASN A 148 -8.98 37.62 -13.56
C ASN A 148 -9.92 38.72 -13.03
N HIS A 149 -10.48 38.59 -11.81
CA HIS A 149 -11.50 39.50 -11.28
C HIS A 149 -11.11 40.98 -11.39
N ASN A 150 -9.88 41.35 -11.02
CA ASN A 150 -9.39 42.73 -11.13
C ASN A 150 -9.32 43.24 -12.57
N LYS A 151 -9.00 42.39 -13.56
CA LYS A 151 -8.96 42.75 -14.98
C LYS A 151 -10.37 42.94 -15.54
N VAL A 152 -11.28 42.02 -15.21
CA VAL A 152 -12.70 42.12 -15.57
C VAL A 152 -13.28 43.40 -14.97
N TYR A 153 -13.01 43.69 -13.70
CA TYR A 153 -13.42 44.91 -13.03
C TYR A 153 -12.88 46.16 -13.74
N GLN A 154 -11.57 46.25 -13.98
CA GLN A 154 -10.96 47.39 -14.68
C GLN A 154 -11.55 47.62 -16.08
N SER A 155 -11.91 46.55 -16.80
CA SER A 155 -12.57 46.66 -18.12
C SER A 155 -14.01 47.18 -18.06
N MET A 156 -14.63 47.22 -16.88
CA MET A 156 -15.98 47.76 -16.70
C MET A 156 -16.02 49.24 -16.34
N VAL A 157 -14.99 49.78 -15.67
CA VAL A 157 -14.96 51.14 -15.05
C VAL A 157 -14.77 52.29 -16.07
N GLU A 158 -15.37 52.16 -17.26
CA GLU A 158 -15.46 53.26 -18.22
C GLU A 158 -16.55 54.27 -17.80
N ASN A 159 -16.48 55.52 -18.26
CA ASN A 159 -17.46 56.58 -17.94
C ASN A 159 -18.79 56.39 -18.69
N ASP A 160 -19.52 55.33 -18.38
CA ASP A 160 -20.75 54.89 -19.08
C ASP A 160 -22.05 55.11 -18.28
N GLY A 161 -21.96 55.62 -17.05
CA GLY A 161 -23.10 55.87 -16.16
C GLY A 161 -23.53 54.67 -15.31
N TRP A 162 -22.73 53.60 -15.30
CA TRP A 162 -22.95 52.41 -14.49
C TRP A 162 -22.38 52.54 -13.07
N ASP A 163 -23.02 51.92 -12.07
CA ASP A 163 -22.50 51.86 -10.69
C ASP A 163 -21.39 50.81 -10.54
N HIS A 164 -20.16 51.29 -10.40
CA HIS A 164 -18.95 50.49 -10.14
C HIS A 164 -18.46 50.61 -8.69
N THR A 165 -19.38 50.58 -7.72
CA THR A 165 -19.04 50.56 -6.29
C THR A 165 -18.92 49.13 -5.77
N ARG A 166 -17.73 48.70 -5.34
CA ARG A 166 -17.57 47.41 -4.65
C ARG A 166 -17.94 47.49 -3.17
N ILE A 167 -18.58 46.45 -2.64
CA ILE A 167 -18.82 46.32 -1.19
C ILE A 167 -17.74 45.50 -0.47
N SER A 168 -16.95 44.73 -1.22
CA SER A 168 -15.89 43.88 -0.73
C SER A 168 -14.68 43.80 -1.67
N GLY A 169 -13.61 43.16 -1.20
CA GLY A 169 -12.47 42.74 -1.99
C GLY A 169 -12.62 41.35 -2.61
N SER A 170 -13.75 40.64 -2.39
CA SER A 170 -13.95 39.30 -2.93
C SER A 170 -13.84 39.27 -4.44
N ASP A 171 -13.09 38.30 -4.95
CA ASP A 171 -12.99 37.94 -6.36
C ASP A 171 -14.37 37.66 -6.97
N CYS A 172 -15.23 36.92 -6.25
CA CYS A 172 -16.55 36.50 -6.69
C CYS A 172 -17.55 37.65 -6.83
N GLU A 173 -17.34 38.80 -6.18
CA GLU A 173 -18.24 39.96 -6.32
C GLU A 173 -18.31 40.43 -7.78
N VAL A 174 -17.21 40.31 -8.54
CA VAL A 174 -17.13 40.70 -9.95
C VAL A 174 -18.19 40.01 -10.82
N ILE A 175 -18.65 38.82 -10.43
CA ILE A 175 -19.66 38.06 -11.16
C ILE A 175 -20.98 38.85 -11.18
N ALA A 176 -21.38 39.47 -10.07
CA ALA A 176 -22.62 40.24 -10.00
C ALA A 176 -22.55 41.54 -10.82
N HIS A 177 -21.43 42.27 -10.73
CA HIS A 177 -21.17 43.47 -11.55
C HIS A 177 -21.21 43.13 -13.05
N ALA A 178 -20.46 42.11 -13.46
CA ALA A 178 -20.39 41.68 -14.86
C ALA A 178 -21.71 41.06 -15.36
N TYR A 179 -22.47 40.39 -14.49
CA TYR A 179 -23.79 39.84 -14.83
C TYR A 179 -24.79 40.96 -15.10
N ALA A 180 -24.90 41.94 -14.21
CA ALA A 180 -25.83 43.05 -14.40
C ALA A 180 -25.52 43.86 -15.67
N LYS A 181 -24.23 44.08 -15.96
CA LYS A 181 -23.75 44.87 -17.11
C LYS A 181 -23.81 44.12 -18.46
N TYR A 182 -23.41 42.85 -18.51
CA TYR A 182 -23.27 42.10 -19.78
C TYR A 182 -24.23 40.91 -19.95
N GLY A 183 -24.92 40.49 -18.89
CA GLY A 183 -25.76 39.31 -18.87
C GLY A 183 -25.00 37.98 -18.78
N GLY A 184 -25.62 37.00 -18.13
CA GLY A 184 -25.02 35.71 -17.75
C GLY A 184 -24.12 35.02 -18.79
N PRO A 185 -24.56 34.81 -20.06
CA PRO A 185 -23.74 34.11 -21.06
C PRO A 185 -22.41 34.81 -21.35
N LYS A 186 -22.42 36.16 -21.40
CA LYS A 186 -21.20 36.94 -21.62
C LYS A 186 -20.32 36.94 -20.38
N THR A 187 -20.91 37.05 -19.19
CA THR A 187 -20.21 36.92 -17.90
C THR A 187 -19.47 35.59 -17.80
N ALA A 188 -20.15 34.45 -17.98
CA ALA A 188 -19.55 33.12 -17.89
C ALA A 188 -18.35 32.94 -18.85
N THR A 189 -18.41 33.58 -20.02
CA THR A 189 -17.33 33.56 -21.04
C THR A 189 -16.14 34.47 -20.69
N MET A 190 -16.31 35.46 -19.80
CA MET A 190 -15.26 36.42 -19.42
C MET A 190 -14.43 36.00 -18.21
N LEU A 191 -14.87 35.02 -17.43
CA LEU A 191 -14.23 34.60 -16.19
C LEU A 191 -13.09 33.59 -16.46
N ASP A 192 -11.88 33.92 -16.02
CA ASP A 192 -10.72 33.01 -15.94
C ASP A 192 -10.59 32.59 -14.48
N GLY A 193 -11.01 31.36 -14.19
CA GLY A 193 -11.24 30.90 -12.82
C GLY A 193 -11.80 29.49 -12.75
N MET A 194 -11.94 28.99 -11.53
CA MET A 194 -12.70 27.79 -11.20
C MET A 194 -13.94 28.22 -10.43
N PHE A 195 -15.15 27.84 -10.85
CA PHE A 195 -16.37 28.45 -10.32
C PHE A 195 -17.63 27.64 -10.59
N ALA A 196 -18.54 27.70 -9.62
CA ALA A 196 -19.92 27.29 -9.71
C ALA A 196 -20.76 28.40 -9.09
N PHE A 197 -21.69 29.01 -9.81
CA PHE A 197 -22.52 30.10 -9.27
C PHE A 197 -23.97 30.03 -9.71
N VAL A 198 -24.84 30.63 -8.90
CA VAL A 198 -26.27 30.84 -9.15
C VAL A 198 -26.59 32.32 -8.94
N VAL A 199 -27.30 32.90 -9.90
CA VAL A 199 -27.77 34.29 -9.90
C VAL A 199 -29.28 34.33 -10.06
N PHE A 200 -29.95 35.13 -9.23
CA PHE A 200 -31.30 35.61 -9.48
C PHE A 200 -31.25 37.13 -9.71
N GLU A 201 -31.84 37.59 -10.81
CA GLU A 201 -31.93 39.02 -11.17
C GLU A 201 -33.39 39.47 -11.08
N GLU A 202 -33.61 40.64 -10.50
CA GLU A 202 -34.85 41.40 -10.58
C GLU A 202 -34.60 42.78 -11.20
N ASP A 203 -35.47 43.17 -12.11
CA ASP A 203 -35.63 44.54 -12.57
C ASP A 203 -36.83 45.16 -11.84
N PRO A 204 -36.63 46.05 -10.84
CA PRO A 204 -37.72 46.65 -10.06
C PRO A 204 -38.66 47.52 -10.90
N ASN A 205 -38.25 47.99 -12.08
CA ASN A 205 -39.07 48.85 -12.93
C ASN A 205 -40.03 48.04 -13.80
N THR A 206 -39.66 46.82 -14.19
CA THR A 206 -40.50 45.94 -15.02
C THR A 206 -41.09 44.75 -14.27
N GLY A 207 -40.65 44.50 -13.03
CA GLY A 207 -40.99 43.29 -12.26
C GLY A 207 -40.43 42.00 -12.88
N LYS A 208 -39.50 42.11 -13.85
CA LYS A 208 -38.98 40.95 -14.57
C LYS A 208 -37.95 40.20 -13.73
N VAL A 209 -38.10 38.88 -13.69
CA VAL A 209 -37.24 37.96 -12.96
C VAL A 209 -36.45 37.08 -13.92
N LYS A 210 -35.16 36.84 -13.64
CA LYS A 210 -34.33 35.86 -14.35
C LYS A 210 -33.59 34.96 -13.36
N ALA A 211 -33.41 33.70 -13.72
CA ALA A 211 -32.52 32.78 -13.03
C ALA A 211 -31.42 32.30 -13.98
N PHE A 212 -30.19 32.22 -13.48
CA PHE A 212 -29.03 31.78 -14.24
C PHE A 212 -28.08 31.01 -13.33
N ALA A 213 -27.54 29.90 -13.80
CA ALA A 213 -26.49 29.16 -13.10
C ALA A 213 -25.37 28.79 -14.07
N ALA A 214 -24.12 28.78 -13.64
CA ALA A 214 -22.99 28.41 -14.51
C ALA A 214 -21.89 27.66 -13.75
N ARG A 215 -21.18 26.80 -14.50
CA ARG A 215 -20.05 26.00 -14.04
C ARG A 215 -18.84 26.21 -14.96
N ASP A 216 -17.66 26.28 -14.36
CA ASP A 216 -16.40 26.62 -15.03
C ASP A 216 -16.02 25.70 -16.21
N PRO A 217 -15.13 26.16 -17.12
CA PRO A 217 -14.75 25.46 -18.34
C PRO A 217 -14.38 23.98 -18.22
N VAL A 218 -13.83 23.54 -17.07
CA VAL A 218 -13.30 22.18 -16.86
C VAL A 218 -14.15 21.38 -15.86
N GLY A 219 -15.01 22.06 -15.11
CA GLY A 219 -15.86 21.50 -14.07
C GLY A 219 -15.10 21.28 -12.76
N ILE A 220 -14.10 22.11 -12.46
CA ILE A 220 -13.31 22.04 -11.21
C ILE A 220 -14.23 22.22 -10.00
N LYS A 221 -15.09 23.25 -10.01
CA LYS A 221 -16.09 23.45 -8.97
C LYS A 221 -17.40 22.76 -9.39
N PRO A 222 -18.07 22.01 -8.50
CA PRO A 222 -19.27 21.24 -8.83
C PRO A 222 -20.58 22.01 -8.60
N LEU A 223 -21.59 21.70 -9.42
CA LEU A 223 -22.92 22.30 -9.34
C LEU A 223 -23.98 21.33 -9.88
N TYR A 224 -25.05 21.14 -9.12
CA TYR A 224 -26.19 20.28 -9.43
C TYR A 224 -27.48 21.07 -9.30
N TYR A 225 -28.52 20.66 -10.04
CA TYR A 225 -29.87 21.17 -9.86
C TYR A 225 -30.93 20.08 -10.05
N GLY A 226 -32.12 20.33 -9.51
CA GLY A 226 -33.31 19.50 -9.70
C GLY A 226 -34.59 20.30 -9.49
N ARG A 227 -35.75 19.65 -9.64
CA ARG A 227 -37.08 20.24 -9.38
C ARG A 227 -37.67 19.67 -8.10
N THR A 228 -38.40 20.46 -7.33
CA THR A 228 -39.14 19.97 -6.15
C THR A 228 -40.25 19.00 -6.55
N LYS A 229 -40.58 18.07 -5.65
CA LYS A 229 -41.67 17.10 -5.86
C LYS A 229 -43.03 17.69 -5.50
N CYS A 230 -43.95 17.73 -6.45
CA CYS A 230 -45.32 18.21 -6.24
C CYS A 230 -46.22 17.13 -5.57
N SER A 231 -47.09 17.53 -4.65
CA SER A 231 -48.00 16.60 -3.95
C SER A 231 -49.27 16.23 -4.73
N LYS A 232 -49.53 16.90 -5.86
CA LYS A 232 -50.70 16.69 -6.73
C LYS A 232 -50.26 16.23 -8.13
N LYS A 233 -51.13 15.47 -8.80
CA LYS A 233 -50.95 14.94 -10.18
C LYS A 233 -51.01 16.02 -11.30
N SER A 234 -50.67 17.26 -10.99
CA SER A 234 -50.54 18.35 -11.95
C SER A 234 -49.08 18.76 -11.97
N ASP A 235 -48.37 18.53 -13.08
CA ASP A 235 -46.93 18.77 -13.25
C ASP A 235 -46.53 20.27 -13.27
N ASP A 236 -47.45 21.16 -12.89
CA ASP A 236 -47.45 22.60 -13.19
C ASP A 236 -46.90 23.49 -12.05
N ALA A 237 -46.51 22.93 -10.91
CA ALA A 237 -46.24 23.69 -9.68
C ALA A 237 -44.94 23.29 -8.96
N ALA A 238 -43.81 23.25 -9.67
CA ALA A 238 -42.49 22.95 -9.09
C ALA A 238 -41.67 24.21 -8.74
N ALA A 239 -40.54 24.00 -8.07
CA ALA A 239 -39.47 24.98 -7.88
C ALA A 239 -38.12 24.36 -8.28
N TYR A 240 -37.17 25.15 -8.77
CA TYR A 240 -35.80 24.69 -9.03
C TYR A 240 -34.96 24.81 -7.76
N VAL A 241 -34.14 23.80 -7.48
CA VAL A 241 -33.21 23.77 -6.34
C VAL A 241 -31.81 23.46 -6.86
N PHE A 242 -30.80 24.20 -6.41
CA PHE A 242 -29.39 24.13 -6.81
C PHE A 242 -28.51 23.85 -5.60
N SER A 243 -27.43 23.09 -5.77
CA SER A 243 -26.39 22.96 -4.75
C SER A 243 -25.02 22.54 -5.30
N SER A 244 -23.95 22.83 -4.55
CA SER A 244 -22.61 22.26 -4.78
C SER A 244 -22.55 20.74 -4.58
N GLU A 245 -23.43 20.15 -3.77
CA GLU A 245 -23.41 18.73 -3.39
C GLU A 245 -24.79 18.08 -3.39
N LEU A 246 -24.87 16.82 -3.84
CA LEU A 246 -26.12 16.05 -3.92
C LEU A 246 -26.80 15.88 -2.56
N LYS A 247 -26.03 15.73 -1.48
CA LYS A 247 -26.54 15.58 -0.11
C LYS A 247 -27.45 16.72 0.36
N ALA A 248 -27.30 17.93 -0.20
CA ALA A 248 -28.17 19.06 0.10
C ALA A 248 -29.43 19.12 -0.80
N LEU A 249 -29.52 18.29 -1.84
CA LEU A 249 -30.73 18.11 -2.66
C LEU A 249 -31.62 16.96 -2.17
N VAL A 250 -31.06 16.00 -1.43
CA VAL A 250 -31.80 14.87 -0.83
C VAL A 250 -32.93 15.40 0.07
N GLY A 251 -34.16 14.92 -0.18
CA GLY A 251 -35.36 15.36 0.54
C GLY A 251 -35.96 16.70 0.08
N HIS A 252 -35.30 17.43 -0.83
CA HIS A 252 -35.78 18.71 -1.37
C HIS A 252 -36.13 18.63 -2.87
N ALA A 253 -35.31 17.96 -3.68
CA ALA A 253 -35.59 17.69 -5.09
C ALA A 253 -36.23 16.30 -5.28
N ASP A 254 -37.02 16.13 -6.35
CA ASP A 254 -37.37 14.78 -6.83
C ASP A 254 -36.12 14.15 -7.46
N PRO A 255 -35.62 13.00 -6.96
CA PRO A 255 -34.37 12.39 -7.43
C PRO A 255 -34.32 12.21 -8.95
N ALA A 256 -35.45 11.85 -9.59
CA ALA A 256 -35.53 11.63 -11.04
C ALA A 256 -35.29 12.90 -11.88
N THR A 257 -35.32 14.09 -11.25
CA THR A 257 -35.08 15.39 -11.90
C THR A 257 -33.68 15.95 -11.64
N VAL A 258 -32.90 15.34 -10.74
CA VAL A 258 -31.57 15.84 -10.37
C VAL A 258 -30.58 15.55 -11.48
N VAL A 259 -29.85 16.58 -11.90
CA VAL A 259 -28.78 16.53 -12.90
C VAL A 259 -27.60 17.42 -12.50
N ALA A 260 -26.40 17.05 -12.92
CA ALA A 260 -25.22 17.93 -12.83
C ALA A 260 -25.28 19.01 -13.92
N ILE A 261 -24.84 20.23 -13.61
CA ILE A 261 -24.49 21.21 -14.65
C ILE A 261 -23.14 20.75 -15.25
N PRO A 262 -23.03 20.52 -16.57
CA PRO A 262 -21.77 20.04 -17.16
C PRO A 262 -20.66 21.10 -17.13
N PRO A 263 -19.38 20.70 -17.27
CA PRO A 263 -18.25 21.61 -17.48
C PRO A 263 -18.52 22.60 -18.62
N GLY A 264 -18.17 23.87 -18.45
CA GLY A 264 -18.29 24.88 -19.50
C GLY A 264 -19.72 25.17 -19.97
N HIS A 265 -20.71 24.88 -19.13
CA HIS A 265 -22.13 25.14 -19.41
C HIS A 265 -22.74 26.15 -18.43
N TYR A 266 -23.75 26.86 -18.93
CA TYR A 266 -24.72 27.56 -18.10
C TYR A 266 -26.11 26.93 -18.24
N TRP A 267 -26.98 27.29 -17.31
CA TRP A 267 -28.38 26.91 -17.26
C TRP A 267 -29.26 28.16 -17.14
N THR A 268 -30.36 28.20 -17.89
CA THR A 268 -31.50 29.09 -17.62
C THR A 268 -32.82 28.32 -17.75
N PRO A 269 -33.93 28.80 -17.17
CA PRO A 269 -35.26 28.20 -17.35
C PRO A 269 -35.69 28.09 -18.82
N GLU A 270 -35.32 29.06 -19.65
CA GLU A 270 -35.80 29.18 -21.03
C GLU A 270 -35.01 28.30 -22.03
N THR A 271 -33.69 28.17 -21.84
CA THR A 271 -32.83 27.40 -22.76
C THR A 271 -32.38 26.05 -22.22
N GLY A 272 -32.60 25.79 -20.93
CA GLY A 272 -31.96 24.67 -20.25
C GLY A 272 -30.44 24.81 -20.24
N LEU A 273 -29.73 23.70 -20.42
CA LEU A 273 -28.26 23.64 -20.44
C LEU A 273 -27.69 24.08 -21.79
N VAL A 274 -26.79 25.07 -21.76
CA VAL A 274 -26.10 25.59 -22.95
C VAL A 274 -24.59 25.63 -22.72
N CYS A 275 -23.84 25.04 -23.64
CA CYS A 275 -22.37 25.06 -23.61
C CYS A 275 -21.85 26.44 -24.06
N TYR A 276 -21.08 27.11 -23.20
CA TYR A 276 -20.39 28.38 -23.53
C TYR A 276 -18.89 28.19 -23.78
N TYR A 277 -18.28 27.15 -23.21
CA TYR A 277 -16.88 26.80 -23.44
C TYR A 277 -16.77 25.45 -24.16
N ASN A 278 -16.49 25.49 -25.46
CA ASN A 278 -16.20 24.30 -26.27
C ASN A 278 -15.12 24.62 -27.32
N PRO A 279 -13.83 24.64 -26.92
CA PRO A 279 -12.73 25.01 -27.80
C PRO A 279 -12.57 24.00 -28.94
N GLU A 280 -11.91 24.42 -30.01
CA GLU A 280 -11.84 23.60 -31.23
C GLU A 280 -11.19 22.24 -31.00
N TRP A 281 -10.14 22.19 -30.19
CA TRP A 281 -9.46 20.96 -29.81
C TRP A 281 -10.34 19.99 -29.02
N LEU A 282 -11.43 20.44 -28.38
CA LEU A 282 -12.35 19.57 -27.66
C LEU A 282 -13.47 19.08 -28.60
N ARG A 283 -14.07 19.98 -29.38
CA ARG A 283 -15.23 19.67 -30.24
C ARG A 283 -14.93 18.95 -31.56
N ASN A 284 -13.74 19.14 -32.14
CA ASN A 284 -13.43 18.70 -33.49
C ASN A 284 -12.59 17.43 -33.45
N ASP A 285 -13.14 16.33 -33.96
CA ASP A 285 -12.40 15.07 -34.05
C ASP A 285 -11.17 15.19 -34.96
N ASP A 286 -11.23 16.01 -35.99
CA ASP A 286 -10.15 16.30 -36.94
C ASP A 286 -9.22 17.45 -36.51
N TYR A 287 -9.19 17.82 -35.23
CA TYR A 287 -8.28 18.86 -34.75
C TYR A 287 -6.80 18.46 -34.88
N ALA A 288 -6.09 19.08 -35.82
CA ALA A 288 -4.68 18.83 -36.10
C ALA A 288 -3.91 20.11 -36.53
N PRO A 289 -3.89 21.19 -35.72
CA PRO A 289 -3.24 22.45 -36.09
C PRO A 289 -1.73 22.30 -36.36
N TRP A 290 -1.06 21.32 -35.74
CA TRP A 290 0.35 20.99 -35.96
C TRP A 290 0.67 20.50 -37.38
N GLU A 291 -0.34 20.26 -38.23
CA GLU A 291 -0.14 19.95 -39.65
C GLU A 291 -0.05 21.23 -40.52
N ASP A 292 -0.41 22.41 -39.99
CA ASP A 292 -0.16 23.70 -40.64
C ASP A 292 1.31 24.10 -40.44
N PRO A 293 2.11 24.30 -41.51
CA PRO A 293 3.50 24.77 -41.39
C PRO A 293 3.67 26.13 -40.70
N ASN A 294 2.60 26.92 -40.56
CA ASN A 294 2.61 28.22 -39.87
C ASN A 294 2.29 28.09 -38.37
N HIS A 295 1.81 26.93 -37.90
CA HIS A 295 1.51 26.68 -36.49
C HIS A 295 2.74 26.13 -35.77
N ALA A 296 3.52 27.03 -35.19
CA ALA A 296 4.65 26.69 -34.33
C ALA A 296 4.34 27.06 -32.88
N VAL A 297 4.61 26.12 -31.95
CA VAL A 297 4.56 26.34 -30.51
C VAL A 297 5.90 25.92 -29.93
N SER A 298 6.60 26.87 -29.31
CA SER A 298 7.90 26.63 -28.70
C SER A 298 7.80 26.12 -27.26
N ASP A 299 8.85 25.44 -26.82
CA ASP A 299 8.95 24.92 -25.45
C ASP A 299 9.02 26.04 -24.40
N ASP A 300 9.53 27.21 -24.77
CA ASP A 300 9.55 28.39 -23.90
C ASP A 300 8.16 29.00 -23.71
N GLU A 301 7.33 29.07 -24.75
CA GLU A 301 5.93 29.51 -24.63
C GLU A 301 5.12 28.57 -23.71
N ILE A 302 5.39 27.26 -23.77
CA ILE A 302 4.72 26.27 -22.90
C ILE A 302 5.16 26.43 -21.44
N ARG A 303 6.47 26.59 -21.18
CA ARG A 303 7.00 26.89 -19.85
C ARG A 303 6.41 28.19 -19.31
N GLU A 304 6.46 29.27 -20.07
CA GLU A 304 5.95 30.59 -19.65
C GLU A 304 4.43 30.55 -19.38
N ALA A 305 3.66 29.84 -20.19
CA ALA A 305 2.23 29.62 -19.95
C ALA A 305 1.97 28.84 -18.66
N PHE A 306 2.79 27.82 -18.34
CA PHE A 306 2.69 27.08 -17.09
C PHE A 306 3.05 27.93 -15.86
N THR A 307 4.17 28.67 -15.91
CA THR A 307 4.56 29.58 -14.83
C THR A 307 3.49 30.64 -14.58
N LYS A 308 2.87 31.20 -15.64
CA LYS A 308 1.70 32.10 -15.53
C LYS A 308 0.49 31.40 -14.90
N ALA A 309 0.21 30.16 -15.27
CA ALA A 309 -0.89 29.37 -14.72
C ALA A 309 -0.73 29.12 -13.20
N VAL A 310 0.49 28.83 -12.74
CA VAL A 310 0.85 28.72 -11.32
C VAL A 310 0.69 30.09 -10.64
N GLN A 311 1.25 31.15 -11.21
CA GLN A 311 1.22 32.50 -10.64
C GLN A 311 -0.21 33.02 -10.41
N LYS A 312 -1.12 32.85 -11.39
CA LYS A 312 -2.55 33.19 -11.24
C LYS A 312 -3.18 32.53 -10.01
N ARG A 313 -2.81 31.28 -9.73
CA ARG A 313 -3.40 30.42 -8.69
C ARG A 313 -2.80 30.65 -7.30
N MET A 314 -1.78 31.50 -7.17
CA MET A 314 -1.25 31.92 -5.86
C MET A 314 -2.12 33.00 -5.18
N MET A 315 -3.12 33.58 -5.87
CA MET A 315 -4.03 34.61 -5.36
C MET A 315 -4.75 34.20 -4.07
N ALA A 316 -4.24 34.60 -2.89
CA ALA A 316 -4.84 34.31 -1.60
C ALA A 316 -4.37 35.34 -0.53
N ASP A 317 -5.28 35.74 0.36
CA ASP A 317 -4.95 36.58 1.53
C ASP A 317 -4.72 35.73 2.80
N VAL A 318 -4.54 34.42 2.63
CA VAL A 318 -4.33 33.42 3.69
C VAL A 318 -3.12 32.53 3.37
N ASP A 319 -2.55 31.91 4.40
CA ASP A 319 -1.44 30.97 4.19
C ASP A 319 -1.90 29.72 3.41
N TYR A 320 -1.10 29.38 2.40
CA TYR A 320 -1.34 28.31 1.45
C TYR A 320 -0.11 27.41 1.31
N GLY A 321 -0.33 26.18 0.84
CA GLY A 321 0.71 25.16 0.71
C GLY A 321 0.62 24.37 -0.60
N PHE A 322 1.14 23.15 -0.59
CA PHE A 322 1.23 22.34 -1.80
C PHE A 322 1.22 20.82 -1.53
N PHE A 323 0.55 20.05 -2.41
CA PHE A 323 0.56 18.58 -2.37
C PHE A 323 1.76 17.99 -3.14
N LEU A 324 2.79 17.53 -2.41
CA LEU A 324 4.02 16.98 -2.98
C LEU A 324 4.01 15.46 -2.88
N SER A 325 3.59 14.77 -3.95
CA SER A 325 3.57 13.29 -4.00
C SER A 325 4.94 12.65 -4.30
N GLY A 326 5.94 13.45 -4.72
CA GLY A 326 7.17 12.91 -5.32
C GLY A 326 6.97 12.36 -6.75
N GLY A 327 5.74 12.29 -7.25
CA GLY A 327 5.42 12.11 -8.66
C GLY A 327 5.73 13.37 -9.47
N VAL A 328 6.13 13.17 -10.73
CA VAL A 328 6.67 14.20 -11.63
C VAL A 328 5.81 15.46 -11.72
N ASP A 329 4.49 15.32 -11.75
CA ASP A 329 3.53 16.42 -11.90
C ASP A 329 3.62 17.38 -10.72
N SER A 330 3.65 16.81 -9.51
CA SER A 330 3.78 17.59 -8.29
C SER A 330 5.17 18.21 -8.15
N CYS A 331 6.21 17.53 -8.62
CA CYS A 331 7.57 18.08 -8.62
C CYS A 331 7.72 19.26 -9.60
N ILE A 332 7.02 19.23 -10.74
CA ILE A 332 6.98 20.34 -11.72
C ILE A 332 6.21 21.54 -11.17
N VAL A 333 5.06 21.35 -10.52
CA VAL A 333 4.38 22.47 -9.83
C VAL A 333 5.28 23.06 -8.74
N ALA A 334 5.93 22.23 -7.92
CA ALA A 334 6.85 22.71 -6.87
C ALA A 334 8.07 23.48 -7.43
N HIS A 335 8.59 23.05 -8.58
CA HIS A 335 9.72 23.67 -9.27
C HIS A 335 9.45 25.12 -9.71
N ASP A 336 8.24 25.42 -10.17
CA ASP A 336 7.83 26.75 -10.61
C ASP A 336 7.23 27.58 -9.47
N LEU A 337 6.47 26.95 -8.56
CA LEU A 337 5.84 27.60 -7.41
C LEU A 337 6.87 28.16 -6.42
N LEU A 338 7.94 27.42 -6.11
CA LEU A 338 8.87 27.80 -5.05
C LEU A 338 9.63 29.12 -5.35
N PRO A 339 10.14 29.39 -6.58
CA PRO A 339 10.62 30.71 -6.97
C PRO A 339 9.61 31.84 -6.75
N LEU A 340 8.35 31.64 -7.18
CA LEU A 340 7.31 32.66 -7.11
C LEU A 340 6.91 32.96 -5.66
N TYR A 341 6.67 31.92 -4.86
CA TYR A 341 6.35 32.01 -3.43
C TYR A 341 7.46 32.75 -2.65
N ARG A 342 8.74 32.43 -2.89
CA ARG A 342 9.85 33.14 -2.23
C ARG A 342 9.89 34.62 -2.57
N ASN A 343 9.62 34.98 -3.84
CA ASN A 343 9.60 36.39 -4.27
C ASN A 343 8.43 37.17 -3.65
N GLU A 344 7.25 36.55 -3.60
CA GLU A 344 6.06 37.12 -2.94
C GLU A 344 6.31 37.35 -1.44
N ARG A 345 6.79 36.33 -0.73
CA ARG A 345 7.05 36.41 0.72
C ARG A 345 8.17 37.41 1.05
N ALA A 346 9.25 37.43 0.27
CA ALA A 346 10.30 38.44 0.41
C ALA A 346 9.79 39.88 0.21
N ALA A 347 8.83 40.11 -0.71
CA ALA A 347 8.20 41.43 -0.88
C ALA A 347 7.32 41.84 0.32
N LEU A 348 6.81 40.88 1.08
CA LEU A 348 6.07 41.07 2.33
C LEU A 348 6.97 41.13 3.58
N GLY A 349 8.28 40.89 3.44
CA GLY A 349 9.21 40.77 4.57
C GLY A 349 9.08 39.47 5.37
N ASP A 350 8.47 38.44 4.77
CA ASP A 350 8.25 37.10 5.32
C ASP A 350 9.27 36.11 4.71
N ASP A 351 9.93 35.28 5.52
CA ASP A 351 10.88 34.26 5.07
C ASP A 351 10.41 32.82 5.32
N ARG A 352 9.17 32.64 5.79
CA ARG A 352 8.63 31.33 6.17
C ARG A 352 8.63 30.33 5.00
N PRO A 353 9.16 29.11 5.18
CA PRO A 353 9.17 28.07 4.15
C PRO A 353 7.75 27.63 3.79
N ILE A 354 7.52 27.25 2.52
CA ILE A 354 6.19 26.81 2.07
C ILE A 354 5.79 25.47 2.71
N PRO A 355 4.59 25.34 3.29
CA PRO A 355 4.07 24.06 3.77
C PRO A 355 3.80 23.10 2.61
N THR A 356 4.30 21.87 2.70
CA THR A 356 4.07 20.81 1.72
C THR A 356 3.63 19.52 2.39
N PHE A 357 2.76 18.78 1.72
CA PHE A 357 2.10 17.62 2.29
C PHE A 357 2.24 16.38 1.40
N THR A 358 2.48 15.24 2.03
CA THR A 358 2.49 13.90 1.42
C THR A 358 1.72 12.94 2.33
N VAL A 359 1.18 11.87 1.74
CA VAL A 359 0.48 10.79 2.44
C VAL A 359 1.10 9.47 2.01
N GLY A 360 1.15 8.49 2.91
CA GLY A 360 1.66 7.15 2.60
C GLY A 360 2.21 6.41 3.80
N MET A 361 2.25 5.09 3.71
CA MET A 361 2.92 4.22 4.68
C MET A 361 4.40 4.61 4.81
N GLU A 362 5.00 4.37 5.98
CA GLU A 362 6.39 4.76 6.22
C GLU A 362 7.33 4.05 5.21
N ASN A 363 8.14 4.84 4.49
CA ASN A 363 8.97 4.43 3.35
C ASN A 363 8.20 3.97 2.09
N SER A 364 6.97 4.43 1.84
CA SER A 364 6.33 4.26 0.53
C SER A 364 7.07 5.01 -0.59
N PRO A 365 6.92 4.61 -1.87
CA PRO A 365 7.52 5.30 -3.03
C PRO A 365 7.31 6.81 -3.05
N ASP A 366 6.10 7.26 -2.74
CA ASP A 366 5.72 8.67 -2.76
C ASP A 366 6.34 9.43 -1.59
N VAL A 367 6.35 8.86 -0.39
CA VAL A 367 7.04 9.44 0.77
C VAL A 367 8.55 9.57 0.53
N MET A 368 9.19 8.56 -0.07
CA MET A 368 10.63 8.59 -0.38
C MET A 368 10.96 9.62 -1.47
N ALA A 369 10.20 9.64 -2.57
CA ALA A 369 10.43 10.59 -3.66
C ALA A 369 10.09 12.05 -3.27
N ALA A 370 9.07 12.26 -2.43
CA ALA A 370 8.75 13.58 -1.89
C ALA A 370 9.89 14.11 -1.00
N ARG A 371 10.42 13.28 -0.08
CA ARG A 371 11.61 13.61 0.74
C ARG A 371 12.81 13.97 -0.15
N GLY A 372 13.11 13.18 -1.19
CA GLY A 372 14.19 13.48 -2.14
C GLY A 372 13.98 14.79 -2.93
N MET A 373 12.75 15.15 -3.27
CA MET A 373 12.44 16.44 -3.90
C MET A 373 12.61 17.62 -2.91
N VAL A 374 12.25 17.44 -1.64
CA VAL A 374 12.45 18.46 -0.59
C VAL A 374 13.93 18.80 -0.43
N GLU A 375 14.81 17.79 -0.41
CA GLU A 375 16.26 18.00 -0.35
C GLU A 375 16.77 18.79 -1.56
N ALA A 376 16.34 18.42 -2.77
CA ALA A 376 16.72 19.11 -4.01
C ALA A 376 16.25 20.57 -4.10
N LEU A 377 15.13 20.91 -3.45
CA LEU A 377 14.60 22.28 -3.34
C LEU A 377 15.30 23.13 -2.25
N GLY A 378 16.34 22.59 -1.61
CA GLY A 378 17.13 23.25 -0.57
C GLY A 378 16.67 22.94 0.87
N GLY A 379 15.91 21.86 1.06
CA GLY A 379 15.56 21.30 2.36
C GLY A 379 14.64 22.18 3.22
N SER A 380 14.70 21.95 4.54
CA SER A 380 13.85 22.59 5.55
C SER A 380 13.95 24.12 5.61
N LYS A 381 15.00 24.72 5.01
CA LYS A 381 15.14 26.17 4.87
C LYS A 381 14.06 26.78 3.98
N HIS A 382 13.54 26.01 3.02
CA HIS A 382 12.66 26.52 1.97
C HIS A 382 11.34 25.79 1.86
N VAL A 383 11.28 24.55 2.34
CA VAL A 383 10.09 23.70 2.29
C VAL A 383 9.87 23.08 3.66
N ASN A 384 8.73 23.35 4.28
CA ASN A 384 8.31 22.70 5.51
C ASN A 384 7.48 21.47 5.12
N HIS A 385 8.03 20.27 5.32
CA HIS A 385 7.46 19.04 4.75
C HIS A 385 6.74 18.19 5.80
N HIS A 386 5.53 17.76 5.47
CA HIS A 386 4.64 17.04 6.36
C HIS A 386 4.15 15.73 5.73
N VAL A 387 4.48 14.60 6.36
CA VAL A 387 4.04 13.27 5.93
C VAL A 387 2.90 12.80 6.84
N ARG A 388 1.76 12.43 6.24
CA ARG A 388 0.66 11.73 6.90
C ARG A 388 0.80 10.23 6.67
N ALA A 389 1.40 9.55 7.64
CA ALA A 389 1.39 8.09 7.67
C ALA A 389 -0.02 7.55 7.97
N PHE A 390 -0.33 6.36 7.45
CA PHE A 390 -1.57 5.63 7.75
C PHE A 390 -1.33 4.12 7.79
N THR A 391 -2.33 3.37 8.27
CA THR A 391 -2.33 1.90 8.30
C THR A 391 -3.54 1.32 7.55
N PRO A 392 -3.49 0.07 7.05
CA PRO A 392 -4.63 -0.54 6.36
C PRO A 392 -5.92 -0.64 7.20
N ASP A 393 -5.81 -0.72 8.53
CA ASP A 393 -6.98 -0.74 9.42
C ASP A 393 -7.66 0.64 9.54
N GLU A 394 -6.88 1.71 9.64
CA GLU A 394 -7.38 3.10 9.67
C GLU A 394 -8.21 3.44 8.42
N VAL A 395 -7.80 2.92 7.27
CA VAL A 395 -8.47 3.12 5.97
C VAL A 395 -9.90 2.59 5.96
N PHE A 396 -10.16 1.43 6.58
CA PHE A 396 -11.46 0.77 6.47
C PHE A 396 -12.58 1.58 7.11
N ASP A 397 -12.32 2.21 8.26
CA ASP A 397 -13.29 3.01 9.01
C ASP A 397 -13.61 4.36 8.34
N LEU A 398 -12.83 4.77 7.33
CA LEU A 398 -13.07 5.98 6.55
C LEU A 398 -14.04 5.78 5.39
N ILE A 399 -14.23 4.55 4.90
CA ILE A 399 -15.00 4.26 3.68
C ILE A 399 -16.41 4.88 3.72
N PRO A 400 -17.22 4.77 4.81
CA PRO A 400 -18.57 5.34 4.81
C PRO A 400 -18.57 6.87 4.77
N LYS A 401 -17.59 7.52 5.42
CA LYS A 401 -17.42 8.98 5.37
C LYS A 401 -17.01 9.43 3.98
N ILE A 402 -16.06 8.72 3.38
CA ILE A 402 -15.58 8.99 2.03
C ILE A 402 -16.73 8.86 1.03
N ILE A 403 -17.54 7.80 1.07
CA ILE A 403 -18.71 7.65 0.18
C ILE A 403 -19.73 8.78 0.38
N TYR A 404 -20.01 9.18 1.63
CA TYR A 404 -20.90 10.31 1.92
C TYR A 404 -20.39 11.65 1.34
N HIS A 405 -19.10 11.95 1.47
CA HIS A 405 -18.54 13.18 0.89
C HIS A 405 -18.31 13.09 -0.62
N MET A 406 -17.89 11.93 -1.13
CA MET A 406 -17.66 11.66 -2.55
C MET A 406 -18.95 11.61 -3.37
N GLU A 407 -20.08 11.20 -2.80
CA GLU A 407 -21.36 11.07 -3.51
C GLU A 407 -21.26 10.12 -4.73
N THR A 408 -20.46 9.06 -4.61
CA THR A 408 -20.29 8.00 -5.62
C THR A 408 -19.96 6.66 -4.96
N TYR A 409 -20.17 5.58 -5.70
CA TYR A 409 -19.79 4.19 -5.38
C TYR A 409 -18.78 3.61 -6.37
N GLU A 410 -18.17 4.46 -7.23
CA GLU A 410 -17.10 4.05 -8.15
C GLU A 410 -15.85 3.64 -7.35
N ALA A 411 -15.44 2.38 -7.49
CA ALA A 411 -14.47 1.76 -6.59
C ALA A 411 -13.05 2.34 -6.72
N GLU A 412 -12.59 2.63 -7.93
CA GLU A 412 -11.24 3.17 -8.16
C GLU A 412 -11.11 4.61 -7.64
N LEU A 413 -12.18 5.38 -7.77
CA LEU A 413 -12.28 6.74 -7.24
C LEU A 413 -12.33 6.73 -5.71
N ILE A 414 -13.00 5.76 -5.08
CA ILE A 414 -12.99 5.55 -3.62
C ILE A 414 -11.59 5.12 -3.13
N ARG A 415 -10.95 4.13 -3.78
CA ARG A 415 -9.55 3.73 -3.50
C ARG A 415 -8.60 4.93 -3.59
N SER A 416 -8.79 5.78 -4.59
CA SER A 416 -8.00 7.01 -4.80
C SER A 416 -8.38 8.15 -3.87
N ALA A 417 -9.60 8.17 -3.32
CA ALA A 417 -10.11 9.18 -2.40
C ALA A 417 -9.54 9.01 -0.99
N ILE A 418 -9.34 7.77 -0.52
CA ILE A 418 -8.74 7.43 0.79
C ILE A 418 -7.43 8.20 1.09
N PRO A 419 -6.37 8.12 0.26
CA PRO A 419 -5.16 8.89 0.53
C PRO A 419 -5.40 10.41 0.38
N ASN A 420 -6.32 10.84 -0.48
CA ASN A 420 -6.62 12.26 -0.67
C ASN A 420 -7.33 12.87 0.55
N TRP A 421 -8.26 12.13 1.18
CA TRP A 421 -8.89 12.47 2.46
C TRP A 421 -7.84 12.67 3.56
N LEU A 422 -6.97 11.67 3.77
CA LEU A 422 -5.91 11.73 4.78
C LEU A 422 -4.92 12.89 4.54
N LEU A 423 -4.59 13.15 3.27
CA LEU A 423 -3.74 14.25 2.86
C LEU A 423 -4.38 15.61 3.13
N ALA A 424 -5.66 15.77 2.79
CA ALA A 424 -6.45 16.97 3.03
C ALA A 424 -6.67 17.22 4.53
N GLU A 425 -7.02 16.18 5.30
CA GLU A 425 -7.15 16.22 6.76
C GLU A 425 -5.87 16.75 7.41
N ARG A 426 -4.69 16.37 6.90
CA ARG A 426 -3.40 16.87 7.38
C ARG A 426 -3.14 18.30 6.91
N ALA A 427 -3.38 18.62 5.64
CA ALA A 427 -3.06 19.94 5.09
C ALA A 427 -3.94 21.07 5.65
N ALA A 428 -5.23 20.80 5.82
CA ALA A 428 -6.20 21.73 6.43
C ALA A 428 -5.79 22.20 7.84
N GLN A 429 -4.88 21.48 8.51
CA GLN A 429 -4.42 21.85 9.85
C GLN A 429 -3.52 23.08 9.88
N ASP A 430 -2.78 23.32 8.78
CA ASP A 430 -1.75 24.35 8.67
C ASP A 430 -2.11 25.42 7.62
N VAL A 431 -2.87 25.08 6.58
CA VAL A 431 -3.18 25.96 5.44
C VAL A 431 -4.64 25.85 5.01
N LYS A 432 -5.13 26.91 4.35
CA LYS A 432 -6.51 27.02 3.84
C LYS A 432 -6.63 26.68 2.34
N MET A 433 -5.52 26.79 1.60
CA MET A 433 -5.43 26.47 0.16
C MET A 433 -4.15 25.68 -0.13
N VAL A 434 -4.20 24.80 -1.13
CA VAL A 434 -3.08 24.04 -1.68
C VAL A 434 -3.13 24.01 -3.20
N LEU A 435 -1.97 24.10 -3.84
CA LEU A 435 -1.85 23.74 -5.26
C LEU A 435 -1.63 22.21 -5.38
N THR A 436 -2.04 21.62 -6.51
CA THR A 436 -1.86 20.18 -6.81
C THR A 436 -1.47 19.95 -8.28
N GLY A 437 -0.98 18.75 -8.60
CA GLY A 437 -0.53 18.33 -9.94
C GLY A 437 -1.61 17.71 -10.84
N GLU A 438 -2.89 17.74 -10.42
CA GLU A 438 -4.02 17.20 -11.19
C GLU A 438 -4.13 17.82 -12.60
N GLY A 439 -4.54 17.01 -13.59
CA GLY A 439 -4.65 17.41 -15.00
C GLY A 439 -3.41 17.15 -15.85
N ALA A 440 -2.25 16.85 -15.25
CA ALA A 440 -1.03 16.55 -16.00
C ALA A 440 -1.11 15.23 -16.78
N ASP A 441 -1.73 14.19 -16.22
CA ASP A 441 -1.93 12.91 -16.90
C ASP A 441 -2.81 13.05 -18.14
N GLU A 442 -3.86 13.88 -18.04
CA GLU A 442 -4.87 14.13 -19.08
C GLU A 442 -4.41 15.05 -20.22
N LEU A 443 -3.32 15.80 -20.04
CA LEU A 443 -2.76 16.68 -21.07
C LEU A 443 -1.48 16.15 -21.74
N PHE A 444 -0.74 15.28 -21.04
CA PHE A 444 0.59 14.81 -21.45
C PHE A 444 0.71 13.28 -21.58
N ALA A 445 -0.41 12.56 -21.70
CA ALA A 445 -0.44 11.10 -21.86
C ALA A 445 0.31 10.37 -20.73
N GLY A 446 -0.14 10.61 -19.49
CA GLY A 446 0.53 10.12 -18.28
C GLY A 446 0.03 8.78 -17.73
N TYR A 447 -1.18 8.36 -18.11
CA TYR A 447 -1.66 7.03 -17.74
C TYR A 447 -0.87 5.95 -18.49
N LEU A 448 -0.49 4.89 -17.77
CA LEU A 448 0.37 3.84 -18.31
C LEU A 448 -0.22 3.15 -19.55
N TYR A 449 -1.55 3.07 -19.69
CA TYR A 449 -2.21 2.52 -20.88
C TYR A 449 -1.94 3.31 -22.18
N PHE A 450 -1.45 4.57 -22.12
CA PHE A 450 -0.99 5.30 -23.32
C PHE A 450 0.23 4.65 -23.99
N GLN A 451 0.94 3.72 -23.34
CA GLN A 451 1.99 2.93 -23.97
C GLN A 451 1.46 2.06 -25.13
N ASP A 452 0.19 1.66 -25.05
CA ASP A 452 -0.46 0.75 -25.99
C ASP A 452 -1.04 1.48 -27.22
N ALA A 453 -1.09 2.82 -27.21
CA ALA A 453 -1.47 3.62 -28.35
C ALA A 453 -0.48 3.45 -29.52
N GLU A 454 -0.99 3.31 -30.74
CA GLU A 454 -0.18 3.05 -31.95
C GLU A 454 0.02 4.31 -32.79
N THR A 455 -0.89 5.29 -32.67
CA THR A 455 -0.89 6.50 -33.50
C THR A 455 -0.99 7.79 -32.67
N PRO A 456 -0.47 8.93 -33.18
CA PRO A 456 -0.64 10.22 -32.53
C PRO A 456 -2.12 10.64 -32.39
N ARG A 457 -2.96 10.22 -33.34
CA ARG A 457 -4.38 10.57 -33.35
C ARG A 457 -5.17 9.86 -32.26
N GLN A 458 -4.88 8.57 -32.01
CA GLN A 458 -5.39 7.83 -30.85
C GLN A 458 -5.06 8.53 -29.53
N VAL A 459 -3.81 9.01 -29.37
CA VAL A 459 -3.42 9.79 -28.19
C VAL A 459 -4.25 11.07 -28.07
N GLN A 460 -4.39 11.86 -29.13
CA GLN A 460 -5.18 13.09 -29.08
C GLN A 460 -6.67 12.85 -28.78
N ASN A 461 -7.30 11.87 -29.43
CA ASN A 461 -8.70 11.51 -29.20
C ASN A 461 -8.92 11.13 -27.73
N GLU A 462 -8.02 10.32 -27.17
CA GLU A 462 -8.11 9.87 -25.78
C GLU A 462 -7.87 11.01 -24.78
N LEU A 463 -6.86 11.88 -25.00
CA LEU A 463 -6.63 13.07 -24.16
C LEU A 463 -7.86 13.98 -24.12
N ARG A 464 -8.54 14.17 -25.26
CA ARG A 464 -9.80 14.93 -25.35
C ARG A 464 -10.93 14.26 -24.56
N ARG A 465 -11.09 12.94 -24.69
CA ARG A 465 -12.11 12.14 -24.01
C ARG A 465 -11.95 12.23 -22.49
N ILE A 466 -10.75 11.98 -21.97
CA ILE A 466 -10.48 12.01 -20.52
C ILE A 466 -10.53 13.44 -19.96
N TYR A 467 -10.12 14.46 -20.73
CA TYR A 467 -10.32 15.86 -20.34
C TYR A 467 -11.81 16.17 -20.15
N GLY A 468 -12.66 15.75 -21.10
CA GLY A 468 -14.12 15.93 -21.00
C GLY A 468 -14.76 15.21 -19.81
N MET A 469 -14.09 14.20 -19.25
CA MET A 469 -14.55 13.46 -18.06
C MET A 469 -14.07 14.06 -16.74
N LEU A 470 -12.96 14.82 -16.71
CA LEU A 470 -12.27 15.30 -15.50
C LEU A 470 -13.20 15.77 -14.36
N GLY A 471 -14.16 16.64 -14.68
CA GLY A 471 -15.14 17.21 -13.75
C GLY A 471 -16.13 16.23 -13.08
N ASN A 472 -16.09 14.94 -13.46
CA ASN A 472 -16.87 13.84 -12.87
C ASN A 472 -15.98 12.74 -12.24
N ILE A 473 -14.66 12.80 -12.42
CA ILE A 473 -13.69 11.81 -11.91
C ILE A 473 -12.65 12.48 -11.00
N ASN A 474 -11.43 12.72 -11.48
CA ASN A 474 -10.31 13.21 -10.66
C ASN A 474 -10.55 14.58 -10.03
N LEU A 475 -11.22 15.50 -10.72
CA LEU A 475 -11.57 16.81 -10.13
C LEU A 475 -12.71 16.69 -9.13
N HIS A 476 -13.68 15.80 -9.39
CA HIS A 476 -14.75 15.51 -8.43
C HIS A 476 -14.16 14.94 -7.13
N ARG A 477 -13.26 13.96 -7.21
CA ARG A 477 -12.49 13.47 -6.06
C ARG A 477 -11.71 14.58 -5.35
N THR A 478 -10.99 15.39 -6.12
CA THR A 478 -10.12 16.44 -5.58
C THR A 478 -10.95 17.48 -4.82
N ASP A 479 -12.03 18.00 -5.40
CA ASP A 479 -12.99 18.87 -4.69
C ASP A 479 -13.55 18.15 -3.47
N ARG A 480 -14.19 16.99 -3.61
CA ARG A 480 -14.89 16.34 -2.49
C ARG A 480 -13.99 16.04 -1.30
N MET A 481 -12.77 15.59 -1.55
CA MET A 481 -11.84 15.20 -0.49
C MET A 481 -11.12 16.38 0.16
N THR A 482 -10.74 17.42 -0.58
CA THR A 482 -10.20 18.62 0.09
C THR A 482 -11.31 19.41 0.79
N MET A 483 -12.45 19.59 0.15
CA MET A 483 -13.59 20.34 0.69
C MET A 483 -14.26 19.62 1.88
N ALA A 484 -14.08 18.32 2.08
CA ALA A 484 -14.48 17.62 3.32
C ALA A 484 -13.78 18.15 4.59
N HIS A 485 -12.69 18.90 4.43
CA HIS A 485 -11.87 19.46 5.52
C HIS A 485 -11.71 20.99 5.44
N GLY A 486 -12.52 21.70 4.64
CA GLY A 486 -12.31 23.13 4.34
C GLY A 486 -11.06 23.41 3.48
N LEU A 487 -10.50 22.38 2.86
CA LEU A 487 -9.34 22.36 1.95
C LEU A 487 -9.58 22.91 0.54
N GLU A 488 -8.90 23.98 0.07
CA GLU A 488 -8.95 24.33 -1.37
C GLU A 488 -7.83 23.71 -2.18
N ALA A 489 -8.18 22.88 -3.17
CA ALA A 489 -7.26 22.46 -4.21
C ALA A 489 -7.32 23.37 -5.43
N ARG A 490 -6.16 23.85 -5.90
CA ARG A 490 -5.99 24.60 -7.15
C ARG A 490 -5.14 23.81 -8.15
N VAL A 491 -5.55 23.86 -9.42
CA VAL A 491 -5.04 22.97 -10.49
C VAL A 491 -4.35 23.76 -11.63
N PRO A 492 -3.02 23.99 -11.59
CA PRO A 492 -2.32 24.81 -12.59
C PRO A 492 -2.29 24.21 -14.00
N PHE A 493 -2.20 22.89 -14.13
CA PHE A 493 -2.21 22.22 -15.43
C PHE A 493 -3.51 22.46 -16.20
N LEU A 494 -4.62 22.78 -15.53
CA LEU A 494 -5.94 22.99 -16.15
C LEU A 494 -6.28 24.46 -16.37
N ASP A 495 -5.26 25.32 -16.48
CA ASP A 495 -5.42 26.66 -17.02
C ASP A 495 -5.84 26.61 -18.49
N THR A 496 -6.84 27.40 -18.88
CA THR A 496 -7.43 27.31 -20.22
C THR A 496 -6.47 27.72 -21.32
N GLU A 497 -5.54 28.65 -21.07
CA GLU A 497 -4.54 29.06 -22.06
C GLU A 497 -3.41 28.03 -22.17
N PHE A 498 -2.91 27.53 -21.04
CA PHE A 498 -1.92 26.45 -21.03
C PHE A 498 -2.47 25.17 -21.68
N THR A 499 -3.71 24.79 -21.35
CA THR A 499 -4.42 23.66 -21.97
C THR A 499 -4.54 23.85 -23.49
N ARG A 500 -5.03 25.01 -23.94
CA ARG A 500 -5.15 25.34 -25.37
C ARG A 500 -3.81 25.20 -26.09
N LEU A 501 -2.73 25.66 -25.47
CA LEU A 501 -1.38 25.57 -26.03
C LEU A 501 -0.91 24.11 -26.13
N VAL A 502 -0.98 23.35 -25.02
CA VAL A 502 -0.54 21.94 -24.94
C VAL A 502 -1.37 21.00 -25.82
N MET A 503 -2.67 21.27 -26.01
CA MET A 503 -3.54 20.49 -26.91
C MET A 503 -3.31 20.80 -28.38
N SER A 504 -2.59 21.88 -28.72
CA SER A 504 -2.23 22.27 -30.09
C SER A 504 -0.85 21.77 -30.55
N VAL A 505 -0.09 21.09 -29.69
CA VAL A 505 1.23 20.51 -30.01
C VAL A 505 1.06 19.11 -30.62
N ASP A 506 1.90 18.75 -31.59
CA ASP A 506 1.90 17.42 -32.24
C ASP A 506 1.91 16.29 -31.18
N PRO A 507 0.86 15.44 -31.13
CA PRO A 507 0.77 14.34 -30.18
C PRO A 507 1.92 13.33 -30.27
N LYS A 508 2.72 13.27 -31.36
CA LYS A 508 3.91 12.38 -31.37
C LYS A 508 4.89 12.71 -30.25
N ARG A 509 4.97 13.98 -29.80
CA ARG A 509 5.81 14.38 -28.65
C ARG A 509 5.34 13.75 -27.33
N LYS A 510 4.06 13.37 -27.24
CA LYS A 510 3.42 12.77 -26.07
C LYS A 510 3.43 11.23 -26.13
N MET A 511 3.76 10.63 -27.27
CA MET A 511 3.79 9.17 -27.43
C MET A 511 4.93 8.53 -26.62
N VAL A 512 4.64 7.36 -26.06
CA VAL A 512 5.61 6.53 -25.32
C VAL A 512 6.48 5.74 -26.30
N ASN A 513 7.80 5.74 -26.10
CA ASN A 513 8.72 4.88 -26.83
C ASN A 513 8.86 3.53 -26.11
N ARG A 514 8.15 2.51 -26.62
CA ARG A 514 8.12 1.15 -26.04
C ARG A 514 9.52 0.53 -25.84
N GLU A 515 10.46 0.75 -26.76
CA GLU A 515 11.83 0.23 -26.62
C GLU A 515 12.61 0.98 -25.53
N ALA A 516 12.38 2.29 -25.38
CA ALA A 516 13.01 3.07 -24.31
C ALA A 516 12.48 2.69 -22.92
N VAL A 517 11.21 2.28 -22.81
CA VAL A 517 10.64 1.75 -21.56
C VAL A 517 11.34 0.44 -21.17
N LYS A 518 11.50 -0.50 -22.11
CA LYS A 518 12.23 -1.77 -21.88
C LYS A 518 13.68 -1.56 -21.41
N THR A 519 14.37 -0.55 -21.94
CA THR A 519 15.75 -0.22 -21.58
C THR A 519 15.87 0.77 -20.40
N ASN A 520 14.76 1.07 -19.72
CA ASN A 520 14.66 2.04 -18.62
C ASN A 520 15.29 3.41 -18.93
N SER A 521 15.21 3.86 -20.19
CA SER A 521 15.82 5.10 -20.70
C SER A 521 14.79 6.24 -20.87
N ARG A 522 15.16 7.31 -21.60
CA ARG A 522 14.25 8.43 -21.93
C ARG A 522 13.23 8.02 -22.98
N GLY A 523 11.96 8.33 -22.76
CA GLY A 523 10.86 8.00 -23.69
C GLY A 523 9.68 7.26 -23.07
N ARG A 524 9.28 7.61 -21.84
CA ARG A 524 8.16 6.99 -21.10
C ARG A 524 6.88 7.86 -21.11
N GLU A 525 5.88 7.54 -20.31
CA GLU A 525 4.69 8.39 -20.12
C GLU A 525 5.09 9.82 -19.71
N LYS A 526 4.37 10.84 -20.18
CA LYS A 526 4.73 12.27 -20.00
C LYS A 526 6.08 12.70 -20.58
N THR A 527 6.65 12.02 -21.59
CA THR A 527 7.99 12.38 -22.16
C THR A 527 8.15 13.87 -22.46
N MET A 528 7.25 14.48 -23.24
CA MET A 528 7.27 15.91 -23.51
C MET A 528 7.34 16.78 -22.24
N LEU A 529 6.54 16.47 -21.22
CA LEU A 529 6.52 17.23 -19.96
C LEU A 529 7.83 17.06 -19.18
N ARG A 530 8.43 15.86 -19.20
CA ARG A 530 9.73 15.59 -18.56
C ARG A 530 10.87 16.33 -19.25
N GLU A 531 10.85 16.40 -20.58
CA GLU A 531 11.84 17.14 -21.38
C GLU A 531 11.74 18.65 -21.18
N LEU A 532 10.53 19.20 -21.09
CA LEU A 532 10.29 20.63 -20.85
C LEU A 532 10.94 21.15 -19.56
N PHE A 533 11.08 20.31 -18.53
CA PHE A 533 11.57 20.65 -17.19
C PHE A 533 12.86 19.92 -16.78
N GLU A 534 13.68 19.47 -17.75
CA GLU A 534 14.98 18.85 -17.47
C GLU A 534 16.11 19.85 -17.17
N GLY A 535 15.96 21.11 -17.61
CA GLY A 535 16.85 22.21 -17.27
C GLY A 535 16.55 22.84 -15.91
N PRO A 536 17.49 23.62 -15.32
CA PRO A 536 17.22 24.40 -14.11
C PRO A 536 16.22 25.55 -14.35
N ASN A 537 15.44 25.91 -13.33
CA ASN A 537 14.70 27.18 -13.31
C ASN A 537 15.63 28.41 -13.21
N ALA A 538 15.03 29.59 -13.31
CA ALA A 538 15.72 30.89 -13.20
C ALA A 538 16.54 31.08 -11.89
N ASN A 539 16.26 30.28 -10.85
CA ASN A 539 16.99 30.30 -9.57
C ASN A 539 18.06 29.19 -9.46
N GLY A 540 18.32 28.44 -10.54
CA GLY A 540 19.33 27.39 -10.58
C GLY A 540 18.93 26.05 -9.95
N HIS A 541 17.69 25.89 -9.47
CA HIS A 541 17.21 24.59 -8.98
C HIS A 541 16.79 23.72 -10.16
N SER A 542 17.06 22.41 -10.10
CA SER A 542 16.60 21.41 -11.08
C SER A 542 15.82 20.31 -10.38
N ILE A 543 14.85 19.71 -11.07
CA ILE A 543 14.21 18.48 -10.61
C ILE A 543 15.26 17.35 -10.70
N PRO A 544 15.52 16.56 -9.63
CA PRO A 544 16.49 15.47 -9.69
C PRO A 544 16.14 14.50 -10.83
N ARG A 545 17.12 14.16 -11.67
CA ARG A 545 16.90 13.30 -12.84
C ARG A 545 16.14 11.99 -12.51
N PRO A 546 16.39 11.28 -11.40
CA PRO A 546 15.63 10.08 -11.07
C PRO A 546 14.18 10.35 -10.63
N VAL A 547 13.85 11.56 -10.14
CA VAL A 547 12.46 11.99 -9.88
C VAL A 547 11.79 12.36 -11.21
N LEU A 548 12.47 13.20 -12.00
CA LEU A 548 11.98 13.68 -13.29
C LEU A 548 11.70 12.55 -14.28
N TRP A 549 12.43 11.45 -14.19
CA TRP A 549 12.22 10.25 -15.03
C TRP A 549 11.63 9.06 -14.25
N ARG A 550 11.14 9.24 -13.01
CA ARG A 550 10.41 8.18 -12.27
C ARG A 550 9.17 7.76 -13.05
N ALA A 551 8.95 6.45 -13.20
CA ALA A 551 7.71 5.93 -13.77
C ALA A 551 6.48 6.34 -12.94
N LYS A 552 5.33 6.44 -13.60
CA LYS A 552 4.02 6.74 -12.98
C LYS A 552 3.62 5.59 -12.03
N ALA A 553 3.33 5.97 -10.79
CA ALA A 553 2.52 5.17 -9.87
C ALA A 553 1.15 5.83 -9.73
N MET A 554 0.08 5.06 -9.54
CA MET A 554 -1.24 5.63 -9.20
C MET A 554 -1.26 6.01 -7.71
N GLN A 555 -2.09 7.00 -7.36
CA GLN A 555 -2.08 7.59 -6.00
C GLN A 555 -2.52 6.60 -4.91
N CYS A 556 -3.27 5.54 -5.25
CA CYS A 556 -3.55 4.45 -4.32
C CYS A 556 -2.40 3.44 -4.18
N GLU A 557 -1.40 3.44 -5.07
CA GLU A 557 -0.32 2.43 -5.11
C GLU A 557 1.02 3.02 -4.62
N GLY A 558 1.36 4.25 -5.02
CA GLY A 558 2.58 4.95 -4.56
C GLY A 558 2.60 5.25 -3.05
N VAL A 559 1.44 5.18 -2.39
CA VAL A 559 1.26 5.39 -0.96
C VAL A 559 1.52 4.15 -0.10
N GLY A 560 1.72 2.96 -0.69
CA GLY A 560 2.13 1.76 0.06
C GLY A 560 1.84 0.44 -0.65
N GLU A 561 2.69 -0.57 -0.40
CA GLU A 561 2.47 -1.95 -0.83
C GLU A 561 1.32 -2.60 -0.02
N ASP A 562 0.65 -3.60 -0.62
CA ASP A 562 -0.39 -4.47 -0.03
C ASP A 562 -1.68 -3.87 0.57
N TRP A 563 -1.78 -2.58 0.90
CA TRP A 563 -2.98 -2.06 1.59
C TRP A 563 -4.27 -2.18 0.76
N VAL A 564 -4.19 -2.03 -0.58
CA VAL A 564 -5.33 -2.22 -1.49
C VAL A 564 -5.79 -3.68 -1.49
N SER A 565 -4.86 -4.64 -1.53
CA SER A 565 -5.20 -6.08 -1.51
C SER A 565 -5.76 -6.53 -0.16
N ILE A 566 -5.34 -5.89 0.94
CA ILE A 566 -5.91 -6.06 2.28
C ILE A 566 -7.34 -5.52 2.32
N LEU A 567 -7.55 -4.28 1.83
CA LEU A 567 -8.87 -3.65 1.73
C LEU A 567 -9.85 -4.51 0.91
N GLN A 568 -9.45 -4.91 -0.30
CA GLN A 568 -10.27 -5.71 -1.22
C GLN A 568 -10.69 -7.05 -0.61
N ARG A 569 -9.77 -7.77 0.05
CA ARG A 569 -10.09 -9.02 0.75
C ARG A 569 -11.07 -8.80 1.91
N ARG A 570 -10.85 -7.75 2.72
CA ARG A 570 -11.71 -7.40 3.86
C ARG A 570 -13.11 -7.02 3.39
N VAL A 571 -13.24 -6.18 2.36
CA VAL A 571 -14.54 -5.81 1.77
C VAL A 571 -15.23 -7.02 1.13
N SER A 572 -14.51 -7.83 0.37
CA SER A 572 -15.08 -9.03 -0.30
C SER A 572 -15.57 -10.10 0.67
N SER A 573 -15.08 -10.12 1.92
CA SER A 573 -15.58 -11.01 2.97
C SER A 573 -16.91 -10.55 3.60
N LEU A 574 -17.31 -9.29 3.38
CA LEU A 574 -18.56 -8.69 3.89
C LEU A 574 -19.73 -8.82 2.90
N VAL A 575 -19.49 -9.44 1.75
CA VAL A 575 -20.48 -9.63 0.68
C VAL A 575 -20.49 -11.10 0.29
N SER A 576 -21.63 -11.75 0.49
CA SER A 576 -21.85 -13.15 0.09
C SER A 576 -21.99 -13.30 -1.43
N ASP A 577 -21.74 -14.50 -1.94
CA ASP A 577 -21.93 -14.79 -3.37
C ASP A 577 -23.41 -14.66 -3.77
N ALA A 578 -24.34 -15.01 -2.87
CA ALA A 578 -25.77 -14.85 -3.09
C ALA A 578 -26.21 -13.37 -3.23
N GLU A 579 -25.66 -12.46 -2.41
CA GLU A 579 -25.88 -11.02 -2.58
C GLU A 579 -25.34 -10.52 -3.93
N MET A 580 -24.22 -11.10 -4.40
CA MET A 580 -23.62 -10.76 -5.69
C MET A 580 -24.47 -11.26 -6.87
N ASP A 581 -24.99 -12.49 -6.80
CA ASP A 581 -25.91 -13.05 -7.80
C ASP A 581 -27.20 -12.21 -7.91
N GLU A 582 -27.74 -11.73 -6.78
CA GLU A 582 -28.94 -10.88 -6.72
C GLU A 582 -28.68 -9.37 -7.00
N ALA A 583 -27.42 -8.96 -7.22
CA ALA A 583 -27.05 -7.56 -7.39
C ALA A 583 -27.78 -6.89 -8.58
N HIS A 584 -27.99 -7.63 -9.67
CA HIS A 584 -28.70 -7.14 -10.86
C HIS A 584 -30.21 -6.94 -10.66
N ILE A 585 -30.79 -7.59 -9.64
CA ILE A 585 -32.20 -7.44 -9.25
C ILE A 585 -32.34 -6.23 -8.32
N THR A 586 -31.43 -6.12 -7.35
CA THR A 586 -31.44 -5.06 -6.33
C THR A 586 -31.02 -3.71 -6.90
N TYR A 587 -30.01 -3.70 -7.77
CA TYR A 587 -29.40 -2.50 -8.34
C TYR A 587 -29.42 -2.54 -9.89
N PRO A 588 -30.60 -2.33 -10.52
CA PRO A 588 -30.74 -2.43 -11.98
C PRO A 588 -30.09 -1.26 -12.75
N ILE A 589 -29.91 -0.10 -12.11
CA ILE A 589 -29.14 1.03 -12.64
C ILE A 589 -27.71 0.89 -12.13
N ASN A 590 -26.72 0.92 -13.04
CA ASN A 590 -25.30 0.82 -12.71
C ASN A 590 -25.00 -0.40 -11.80
N THR A 591 -25.44 -1.59 -12.23
CA THR A 591 -25.31 -2.84 -11.49
C THR A 591 -23.85 -3.13 -11.09
N PRO A 592 -23.55 -3.31 -9.79
CA PRO A 592 -22.22 -3.71 -9.33
C PRO A 592 -21.73 -5.00 -10.01
N GLN A 593 -20.47 -5.00 -10.44
CA GLN A 593 -19.84 -6.15 -11.12
C GLN A 593 -18.79 -6.85 -10.23
N THR A 594 -18.45 -6.28 -9.08
CA THR A 594 -17.57 -6.89 -8.08
C THR A 594 -18.18 -6.76 -6.68
N LYS A 595 -17.72 -7.60 -5.75
CA LYS A 595 -18.13 -7.52 -4.33
C LYS A 595 -17.79 -6.18 -3.67
N GLU A 596 -16.68 -5.58 -4.09
CA GLU A 596 -16.27 -4.25 -3.62
C GLU A 596 -17.22 -3.15 -4.12
N GLU A 597 -17.56 -3.14 -5.41
CA GLU A 597 -18.57 -2.24 -5.97
C GLU A 597 -19.93 -2.42 -5.27
N LEU A 598 -20.31 -3.66 -4.93
CA LEU A 598 -21.57 -3.97 -4.26
C LEU A 598 -21.59 -3.46 -2.81
N TYR A 599 -20.48 -3.59 -2.08
CA TYR A 599 -20.34 -3.04 -0.73
C TYR A 599 -20.41 -1.50 -0.74
N TYR A 600 -19.71 -0.82 -1.66
CA TYR A 600 -19.78 0.63 -1.77
C TYR A 600 -21.17 1.11 -2.22
N ARG A 601 -21.83 0.38 -3.13
CA ARG A 601 -23.19 0.69 -3.58
C ARG A 601 -24.20 0.63 -2.45
N ARG A 602 -24.11 -0.36 -1.55
CA ARG A 602 -24.97 -0.43 -0.35
C ARG A 602 -24.87 0.84 0.51
N ILE A 603 -23.65 1.28 0.82
CA ILE A 603 -23.40 2.48 1.64
C ILE A 603 -23.87 3.76 0.94
N TYR A 604 -23.73 3.82 -0.38
CA TYR A 604 -24.24 4.93 -1.18
C TYR A 604 -25.77 5.01 -1.10
N ASP A 605 -26.48 3.90 -1.31
CA ASP A 605 -27.95 3.84 -1.28
C ASP A 605 -28.52 4.21 0.11
N GLU A 606 -27.80 3.98 1.21
CA GLU A 606 -28.20 4.46 2.56
C GLU A 606 -28.37 5.98 2.64
N ASN A 607 -27.73 6.75 1.74
CA ASN A 607 -27.70 8.22 1.75
C ASN A 607 -28.31 8.87 0.49
N PHE A 608 -28.24 8.18 -0.65
CA PHE A 608 -28.47 8.77 -1.98
C PHE A 608 -29.36 7.92 -2.91
N HIS A 609 -30.17 7.00 -2.35
CA HIS A 609 -31.07 6.16 -3.12
C HIS A 609 -31.94 6.96 -4.13
N GLY A 610 -31.96 6.50 -5.38
CA GLY A 610 -32.65 7.17 -6.49
C GLY A 610 -31.85 8.26 -7.23
N LEU A 611 -30.59 8.51 -6.86
CA LEU A 611 -29.67 9.45 -7.54
C LEU A 611 -28.60 8.76 -8.41
N GLU A 612 -28.74 7.46 -8.66
CA GLU A 612 -27.67 6.62 -9.23
C GLU A 612 -27.45 6.87 -10.72
N HIS A 613 -28.40 7.53 -11.39
CA HIS A 613 -28.27 8.06 -12.76
C HIS A 613 -27.35 9.29 -12.85
N VAL A 614 -27.15 10.01 -11.73
CA VAL A 614 -26.22 11.14 -11.65
C VAL A 614 -24.78 10.66 -11.53
N VAL A 615 -24.56 9.53 -10.85
CA VAL A 615 -23.24 8.93 -10.66
C VAL A 615 -22.67 8.47 -12.00
N LYS A 616 -21.51 9.02 -12.37
CA LYS A 616 -20.73 8.56 -13.51
C LYS A 616 -19.72 7.52 -13.05
N LEU A 617 -19.82 6.32 -13.62
CA LEU A 617 -18.79 5.30 -13.55
C LEU A 617 -17.86 5.42 -14.75
N TRP A 618 -16.64 4.88 -14.65
CA TRP A 618 -15.81 4.68 -15.84
C TRP A 618 -16.50 3.71 -16.79
N GLU A 619 -16.69 4.12 -18.05
CA GLU A 619 -17.26 3.25 -19.08
C GLU A 619 -16.40 1.98 -19.23
N GLY A 620 -17.07 0.82 -19.35
CA GLY A 620 -16.43 -0.51 -19.35
C GLY A 620 -15.79 -0.95 -18.02
N GLY A 621 -15.72 -0.07 -17.01
CA GLY A 621 -15.52 -0.39 -15.60
C GLY A 621 -14.12 -0.79 -15.13
N GLY A 622 -13.09 -0.59 -15.96
CA GLY A 622 -11.69 -0.81 -15.60
C GLY A 622 -10.79 0.32 -16.13
N ARG A 623 -9.56 0.40 -15.62
CA ARG A 623 -8.65 1.57 -15.73
C ARG A 623 -8.23 2.03 -17.16
N ALA A 624 -8.75 1.42 -18.23
CA ALA A 624 -8.50 1.82 -19.62
C ALA A 624 -9.75 1.71 -20.55
N MET A 625 -10.92 1.32 -20.02
CA MET A 625 -12.01 0.68 -20.80
C MET A 625 -12.91 1.63 -21.63
N GLY A 626 -12.39 2.78 -22.02
CA GLY A 626 -12.99 3.68 -23.03
C GLY A 626 -12.02 4.15 -24.12
N ALA A 627 -10.73 3.77 -24.05
CA ALA A 627 -9.78 4.04 -25.11
C ALA A 627 -10.05 3.15 -26.34
N GLU A 628 -9.64 3.60 -27.53
CA GLU A 628 -9.82 2.83 -28.78
C GLU A 628 -9.08 1.48 -28.78
N TRP A 629 -8.06 1.33 -27.92
CA TRP A 629 -7.25 0.13 -27.76
C TRP A 629 -7.60 -0.61 -26.47
N LYS A 630 -7.70 -1.95 -26.55
CA LYS A 630 -7.88 -2.81 -25.38
C LYS A 630 -6.54 -3.12 -24.74
N SER A 631 -6.41 -2.89 -23.44
CA SER A 631 -5.21 -3.24 -22.67
C SER A 631 -5.54 -4.27 -21.59
N ASP A 632 -4.96 -5.47 -21.73
CA ASP A 632 -5.18 -6.57 -20.80
C ASP A 632 -4.52 -6.36 -19.43
N MET A 633 -3.63 -5.37 -19.28
CA MET A 633 -2.96 -5.07 -18.00
C MET A 633 -3.89 -4.43 -16.97
N TYR A 634 -5.03 -3.86 -17.37
CA TYR A 634 -5.88 -2.98 -16.56
C TYR A 634 -7.28 -3.56 -16.36
N THR A 635 -7.59 -4.04 -15.16
CA THR A 635 -8.90 -4.65 -14.81
C THR A 635 -9.73 -3.76 -13.87
N ARG A 636 -10.95 -4.22 -13.52
CA ARG A 636 -11.80 -3.62 -12.46
C ARG A 636 -11.18 -3.82 -11.07
N GLU A 637 -10.42 -4.90 -10.89
CA GLU A 637 -9.79 -5.28 -9.62
C GLU A 637 -8.42 -4.59 -9.42
N GLY A 638 -7.76 -4.15 -10.50
CA GLY A 638 -6.49 -3.45 -10.47
C GLY A 638 -5.58 -3.76 -11.67
N LEU A 639 -4.29 -3.52 -11.51
CA LEU A 639 -3.24 -3.96 -12.44
C LEU A 639 -3.12 -5.50 -12.38
N LYS A 640 -3.13 -6.19 -13.53
CA LYS A 640 -2.79 -7.62 -13.59
C LYS A 640 -1.30 -7.86 -13.37
N ASP A 641 -0.46 -6.92 -13.81
CA ASP A 641 0.99 -6.99 -13.74
C ASP A 641 1.51 -5.83 -12.89
N VAL A 642 1.98 -6.16 -11.69
CA VAL A 642 2.52 -5.20 -10.71
C VAL A 642 4.02 -4.92 -10.90
N ASN A 643 4.69 -5.54 -11.86
CA ASN A 643 6.13 -5.35 -12.09
C ASN A 643 6.48 -3.94 -12.61
N LEU A 644 5.54 -3.27 -13.29
CA LEU A 644 5.69 -1.84 -13.66
C LEU A 644 5.70 -0.93 -12.40
N LEU A 645 5.03 -1.33 -11.31
CA LEU A 645 5.14 -0.67 -10.01
C LEU A 645 6.44 -1.06 -9.30
N SER A 646 6.89 -2.32 -9.38
CA SER A 646 8.15 -2.76 -8.77
C SER A 646 9.36 -1.97 -9.32
N HIS A 647 9.39 -1.65 -10.61
CA HIS A 647 10.41 -0.76 -11.18
C HIS A 647 10.35 0.69 -10.65
N SER A 648 9.16 1.22 -10.38
CA SER A 648 9.00 2.53 -9.72
C SER A 648 9.50 2.51 -8.28
N LEU A 649 9.27 1.40 -7.58
CA LEU A 649 9.76 1.09 -6.23
C LEU A 649 11.29 0.94 -6.18
N GLN A 650 11.90 0.23 -7.14
CA GLN A 650 13.35 0.12 -7.27
C GLN A 650 13.99 1.51 -7.43
N GLN A 651 13.41 2.37 -8.28
CA GLN A 651 13.88 3.75 -8.49
C GLN A 651 13.75 4.61 -7.23
N ALA A 652 12.66 4.45 -6.47
CA ALA A 652 12.46 5.14 -5.19
C ALA A 652 13.50 4.72 -4.12
N ARG A 653 13.95 3.46 -4.13
CA ARG A 653 14.97 2.96 -3.17
C ARG A 653 16.38 3.50 -3.45
N THR A 654 16.72 3.85 -4.70
CA THR A 654 18.01 4.49 -5.05
C THR A 654 18.21 5.92 -4.53
N PHE A 655 17.21 6.55 -3.90
CA PHE A 655 17.36 7.89 -3.35
C PHE A 655 18.01 7.94 -1.97
N SER A 656 17.89 6.89 -1.14
CA SER A 656 18.48 6.90 0.21
C SER A 656 20.02 6.85 0.21
N THR A 657 20.63 6.51 -0.93
CA THR A 657 22.10 6.36 -1.06
C THR A 657 22.85 7.63 -1.43
N PHE A 658 22.19 8.79 -1.61
CA PHE A 658 22.84 10.05 -2.00
C PHE A 658 23.43 10.87 -0.83
N ALA A 659 24.02 10.19 0.15
CA ALA A 659 24.71 10.80 1.28
C ALA A 659 26.26 10.64 1.20
N GLY A 660 26.92 11.59 0.53
CA GLY A 660 28.35 11.89 0.73
C GLY A 660 29.36 11.15 -0.17
N PRO A 661 30.29 11.86 -0.85
CA PRO A 661 31.36 11.24 -1.62
C PRO A 661 32.51 10.77 -0.71
N SER A 662 32.53 9.48 -0.34
CA SER A 662 33.67 8.91 0.38
C SER A 662 34.81 8.51 -0.56
N SER A 663 36.03 8.91 -0.22
CA SER A 663 37.21 8.77 -1.07
C SER A 663 37.65 7.33 -1.32
N SER A 664 37.88 6.97 -2.58
CA SER A 664 38.49 5.70 -2.96
C SER A 664 39.98 5.65 -2.56
N LYS A 665 40.31 4.90 -1.51
CA LYS A 665 41.67 4.36 -1.31
C LYS A 665 41.60 2.84 -1.41
N GLY A 666 42.52 2.26 -2.17
CA GLY A 666 42.43 0.88 -2.64
C GLY A 666 42.33 -0.15 -1.51
N LYS A 667 41.31 -1.01 -1.59
CA LYS A 667 41.27 -2.29 -0.87
C LYS A 667 41.73 -3.40 -1.81
N ARG A 668 42.45 -4.38 -1.24
CA ARG A 668 42.65 -5.68 -1.92
C ARG A 668 41.28 -6.33 -2.07
N THR A 669 40.90 -6.68 -3.29
CA THR A 669 39.74 -7.51 -3.57
C THR A 669 40.12 -8.97 -3.35
N PHE A 670 39.45 -9.64 -2.43
CA PHE A 670 39.35 -11.10 -2.45
C PHE A 670 38.59 -11.49 -3.73
N SER A 671 39.31 -11.96 -4.73
CA SER A 671 38.84 -12.32 -6.07
C SER A 671 38.55 -13.83 -6.18
N THR A 672 38.04 -14.45 -5.12
CA THR A 672 37.13 -15.61 -5.21
C THR A 672 35.67 -15.16 -5.07
N MET A 673 35.32 -14.00 -5.62
CA MET A 673 33.91 -13.67 -5.77
C MET A 673 33.31 -14.62 -6.82
N PRO A 674 32.10 -15.17 -6.59
CA PRO A 674 31.33 -15.77 -7.67
C PRO A 674 31.17 -14.75 -8.81
N ILE A 675 30.76 -15.24 -9.98
CA ILE A 675 30.82 -14.51 -11.26
C ILE A 675 30.07 -13.15 -11.23
N HIS A 676 29.19 -12.93 -10.25
CA HIS A 676 28.63 -11.63 -9.90
C HIS A 676 29.38 -11.04 -8.69
N SER A 677 29.96 -9.84 -8.86
CA SER A 677 30.55 -9.12 -7.74
C SER A 677 29.48 -8.82 -6.68
N PHE A 678 29.69 -9.24 -5.43
CA PHE A 678 28.89 -8.83 -4.27
C PHE A 678 29.17 -7.35 -3.90
N LYS A 679 28.91 -6.43 -4.84
CA LYS A 679 28.90 -4.99 -4.57
C LYS A 679 27.61 -4.56 -3.88
N ASP A 680 26.53 -5.31 -4.05
CA ASP A 680 25.17 -4.85 -3.77
C ASP A 680 24.37 -5.81 -2.88
N GLU A 681 23.41 -5.23 -2.16
CA GLU A 681 22.57 -5.80 -1.09
C GLU A 681 23.35 -6.44 0.11
N PRO A 682 23.61 -7.75 0.29
CA PRO A 682 24.00 -8.33 1.60
C PRO A 682 25.22 -7.74 2.32
N TYR A 683 26.44 -7.96 1.83
CA TYR A 683 27.70 -7.49 2.46
C TYR A 683 27.67 -5.98 2.73
N SER A 684 27.18 -5.22 1.75
CA SER A 684 27.09 -3.76 1.80
C SER A 684 26.12 -3.29 2.88
N SER A 685 24.99 -3.96 3.09
CA SER A 685 24.04 -3.65 4.19
C SER A 685 24.68 -3.78 5.58
N ALA A 686 25.47 -4.83 5.80
CA ALA A 686 26.19 -5.05 7.05
C ALA A 686 27.30 -3.99 7.26
N ARG A 687 28.07 -3.69 6.21
CA ARG A 687 29.12 -2.66 6.25
C ARG A 687 28.57 -1.24 6.46
N ALA A 688 27.42 -0.91 5.86
CA ALA A 688 26.71 0.36 6.07
C ALA A 688 26.20 0.46 7.52
N SER A 689 25.72 -0.65 8.08
CA SER A 689 25.28 -0.77 9.48
C SER A 689 26.44 -0.78 10.50
N GLY A 690 27.69 -0.55 10.07
CA GLY A 690 28.85 -0.40 10.95
C GLY A 690 29.61 -1.68 11.32
N TYR A 691 29.20 -2.86 10.81
CA TYR A 691 29.85 -4.13 11.12
C TYR A 691 31.25 -4.29 10.52
N ASP A 692 32.08 -5.13 11.13
CA ASP A 692 33.46 -5.38 10.70
C ASP A 692 33.54 -6.21 9.39
N GLU A 693 34.75 -6.58 8.96
CA GLU A 693 34.92 -7.32 7.69
C GLU A 693 34.47 -8.78 7.80
N TYR A 694 34.78 -9.43 8.92
CA TYR A 694 34.33 -10.80 9.21
C TYR A 694 32.81 -10.86 9.41
N GLU A 695 32.27 -9.92 10.17
CA GLU A 695 30.85 -9.83 10.48
C GLU A 695 29.99 -9.60 9.22
N ALA A 696 30.48 -8.78 8.28
CA ALA A 696 29.82 -8.61 6.99
C ALA A 696 29.90 -9.88 6.14
N TRP A 697 31.05 -10.55 6.07
CA TRP A 697 31.18 -11.85 5.36
C TRP A 697 30.30 -12.95 5.95
N LEU A 698 30.03 -12.92 7.26
CA LEU A 698 29.13 -13.85 7.94
C LEU A 698 27.67 -13.72 7.46
N THR A 699 27.28 -12.60 6.82
CA THR A 699 25.94 -12.38 6.23
C THR A 699 25.83 -12.82 4.76
N CYS A 700 26.96 -13.03 4.07
CA CYS A 700 27.01 -13.33 2.63
C CYS A 700 26.59 -14.77 2.29
N GLY A 701 26.16 -15.02 1.05
CA GLY A 701 25.86 -16.38 0.60
C GLY A 701 24.68 -17.02 1.33
N GLY A 702 23.72 -16.21 1.74
CA GLY A 702 22.33 -16.57 2.07
C GLY A 702 21.38 -15.80 1.14
N ASP A 703 20.11 -15.71 1.51
CA ASP A 703 19.07 -15.02 0.73
C ASP A 703 18.62 -13.67 1.35
N ASP A 704 17.50 -13.10 0.92
CA ASP A 704 16.99 -11.80 1.41
C ASP A 704 16.79 -11.73 2.93
N ARG A 705 16.67 -12.88 3.59
CA ARG A 705 16.49 -12.98 5.04
C ARG A 705 17.80 -12.76 5.80
N SER A 706 18.96 -12.74 5.12
CA SER A 706 20.28 -12.39 5.70
C SER A 706 20.60 -10.89 5.72
N LEU A 707 19.91 -10.09 4.89
CA LEU A 707 20.11 -8.64 4.76
C LEU A 707 19.97 -7.91 6.10
N ILE A 708 20.94 -7.07 6.46
CA ILE A 708 20.90 -6.25 7.67
C ILE A 708 20.09 -4.99 7.39
N LYS A 709 19.07 -4.74 8.21
CA LYS A 709 18.22 -3.54 8.09
C LYS A 709 18.80 -2.39 8.90
N GLU A 710 19.10 -1.27 8.25
CA GLU A 710 19.72 -0.08 8.86
C GLU A 710 18.97 0.43 10.11
N ASN A 711 17.64 0.33 10.12
CA ASN A 711 16.79 0.81 11.23
C ASN A 711 16.82 -0.07 12.49
N THR A 712 17.29 -1.32 12.41
CA THR A 712 17.32 -2.26 13.55
C THR A 712 18.72 -2.84 13.81
N LEU A 713 19.64 -2.67 12.87
CA LEU A 713 20.95 -3.32 12.82
C LEU A 713 20.85 -4.86 12.91
N THR A 714 19.73 -5.43 12.46
CA THR A 714 19.45 -6.88 12.48
C THR A 714 18.92 -7.36 11.14
N ASN A 715 19.02 -8.68 10.91
CA ASN A 715 18.42 -9.31 9.74
C ASN A 715 16.90 -9.55 9.90
N LYS A 716 16.26 -10.22 8.91
CA LYS A 716 14.80 -10.51 8.94
C LYS A 716 14.38 -11.38 10.14
N TYR A 717 15.31 -12.07 10.79
CA TYR A 717 15.08 -12.87 12.00
C TYR A 717 15.28 -12.09 13.32
N HIS A 718 15.62 -10.80 13.25
CA HIS A 718 16.04 -9.95 14.37
C HIS A 718 17.38 -10.37 15.00
N ILE A 719 18.30 -10.91 14.18
CA ILE A 719 19.61 -11.41 14.60
C ILE A 719 20.73 -10.48 14.11
N ARG A 720 21.76 -10.31 14.95
CA ARG A 720 23.04 -9.63 14.61
C ARG A 720 24.11 -10.67 14.23
N PRO A 721 25.11 -10.34 13.40
CA PRO A 721 26.27 -11.20 13.13
C PRO A 721 27.29 -11.24 14.30
N GLN A 722 26.82 -11.06 15.54
CA GLN A 722 27.60 -10.91 16.76
C GLN A 722 26.96 -11.73 17.90
N PRO A 723 27.75 -12.20 18.90
CA PRO A 723 27.21 -12.82 20.10
C PRO A 723 26.28 -11.90 20.88
N VAL A 724 25.38 -12.50 21.65
CA VAL A 724 24.51 -11.76 22.59
C VAL A 724 25.34 -11.29 23.78
N ASP A 725 25.00 -10.12 24.33
CA ASP A 725 25.60 -9.62 25.57
C ASP A 725 25.42 -10.65 26.72
N PRO A 726 26.50 -11.07 27.42
CA PRO A 726 26.42 -11.99 28.55
C PRO A 726 25.52 -11.53 29.72
N ALA A 727 25.12 -10.26 29.78
CA ALA A 727 24.16 -9.76 30.76
C ALA A 727 22.68 -10.05 30.38
N HIS A 728 22.40 -10.47 29.14
CA HIS A 728 21.07 -10.82 28.66
C HIS A 728 20.83 -12.33 28.75
N VAL A 729 19.58 -12.74 28.91
CA VAL A 729 19.23 -14.18 28.86
C VAL A 729 19.01 -14.59 27.41
N PHE A 730 19.88 -15.45 26.88
CA PHE A 730 19.72 -16.05 25.56
C PHE A 730 19.28 -17.50 25.67
N ARG A 731 18.19 -17.84 24.98
CA ARG A 731 17.74 -19.22 24.77
C ARG A 731 17.63 -19.51 23.28
N GLY A 732 17.83 -20.77 22.91
CA GLY A 732 17.89 -21.21 21.53
C GLY A 732 16.60 -20.91 20.76
N SER A 733 16.75 -20.55 19.50
CA SER A 733 15.64 -20.27 18.59
C SER A 733 15.31 -21.47 17.70
N CYS A 734 14.01 -21.64 17.40
CA CYS A 734 13.51 -22.62 16.42
C CYS A 734 13.47 -22.06 14.98
N THR A 735 14.02 -20.85 14.76
CA THR A 735 14.07 -20.18 13.45
C THR A 735 15.51 -19.87 13.03
N GLY A 736 16.32 -19.34 13.94
CA GLY A 736 17.73 -18.99 13.71
C GLY A 736 18.34 -18.26 14.92
N ASN A 737 19.66 -18.30 15.08
CA ASN A 737 20.36 -17.77 16.26
C ASN A 737 21.50 -16.80 15.87
N PRO A 738 21.84 -15.77 16.68
CA PRO A 738 23.17 -15.16 16.66
C PRO A 738 24.26 -16.20 16.93
N PRO A 739 25.51 -15.99 16.46
CA PRO A 739 26.62 -16.88 16.79
C PRO A 739 26.85 -16.93 18.30
N THR A 740 27.09 -18.13 18.84
CA THR A 740 27.69 -18.28 20.17
C THR A 740 29.07 -17.62 20.22
N GLN A 741 29.57 -17.25 21.40
CA GLN A 741 30.93 -16.69 21.51
C GLN A 741 31.97 -17.68 20.97
N ARG A 742 31.81 -18.97 21.31
CA ARG A 742 32.65 -20.07 20.80
C ARG A 742 32.63 -20.17 19.27
N GLY A 743 31.43 -20.08 18.67
CA GLY A 743 31.24 -20.14 17.23
C GLY A 743 31.78 -18.91 16.49
N TYR A 744 31.55 -17.71 17.04
CA TYR A 744 32.12 -16.45 16.52
C TYR A 744 33.65 -16.52 16.49
N ASP A 745 34.28 -16.97 17.58
CA ASP A 745 35.74 -17.09 17.65
C ASP A 745 36.29 -18.16 16.68
N ALA A 746 35.58 -19.27 16.47
CA ALA A 746 35.95 -20.29 15.50
C ALA A 746 35.88 -19.78 14.06
N GLY A 747 34.76 -19.17 13.68
CA GLY A 747 34.59 -18.55 12.36
C GLY A 747 35.58 -17.40 12.12
N LYS A 748 35.89 -16.58 13.14
CA LYS A 748 36.85 -15.47 13.02
C LYS A 748 38.29 -15.98 12.83
N ARG A 749 38.68 -17.09 13.47
CA ARG A 749 39.97 -17.77 13.20
C ARG A 749 40.05 -18.32 11.78
N LEU A 750 38.99 -18.97 11.28
CA LEU A 750 38.94 -19.44 9.89
C LEU A 750 39.03 -18.27 8.91
N PHE A 751 38.26 -17.20 9.13
CA PHE A 751 38.32 -15.99 8.32
C PHE A 751 39.73 -15.39 8.27
N GLN A 752 40.41 -15.27 9.42
CA GLN A 752 41.80 -14.78 9.48
C GLN A 752 42.79 -15.67 8.71
N ARG A 753 42.60 -16.99 8.71
CA ARG A 753 43.41 -17.93 7.92
C ARG A 753 43.20 -17.69 6.42
N LEU A 754 41.94 -17.66 5.99
CA LEU A 754 41.54 -17.49 4.58
C LEU A 754 41.90 -16.09 4.04
N ALA A 755 41.79 -15.05 4.86
CA ALA A 755 42.08 -13.66 4.50
C ALA A 755 43.56 -13.39 4.16
N SER A 756 44.46 -14.37 4.37
CA SER A 756 45.88 -14.27 4.03
C SER A 756 46.24 -14.82 2.64
N LEU A 757 45.31 -15.53 1.99
CA LEU A 757 45.55 -16.27 0.75
C LEU A 757 45.35 -15.43 -0.52
N THR A 758 45.98 -15.84 -1.62
CA THR A 758 45.61 -15.38 -2.96
C THR A 758 44.38 -16.13 -3.48
N ASP A 759 43.74 -15.60 -4.52
CA ASP A 759 42.42 -16.09 -4.95
C ASP A 759 42.44 -17.54 -5.45
N GLN A 760 43.47 -17.89 -6.24
CA GLN A 760 43.67 -19.27 -6.69
C GLN A 760 43.96 -20.24 -5.54
N GLN A 761 44.57 -19.75 -4.45
CA GLN A 761 44.78 -20.55 -3.23
C GLN A 761 43.50 -20.64 -2.40
N LEU A 762 42.67 -19.58 -2.37
CA LEU A 762 41.44 -19.52 -1.61
C LEU A 762 40.34 -20.42 -2.19
N ASP A 763 40.21 -20.54 -3.52
CA ASP A 763 39.24 -21.47 -4.13
C ASP A 763 39.58 -22.94 -3.82
N ALA A 764 40.88 -23.29 -3.86
CA ALA A 764 41.39 -24.62 -3.51
C ALA A 764 41.29 -24.91 -2.00
N GLU A 765 41.62 -23.94 -1.14
CA GLU A 765 41.48 -24.06 0.32
C GLU A 765 40.01 -24.19 0.71
N LEU A 766 39.08 -23.48 0.06
CA LEU A 766 37.64 -23.62 0.33
C LEU A 766 37.10 -25.02 -0.03
N ALA A 767 37.59 -25.63 -1.12
CA ALA A 767 37.29 -27.03 -1.43
C ALA A 767 37.76 -27.98 -0.31
N GLN A 768 38.96 -27.74 0.24
CA GLN A 768 39.49 -28.49 1.39
C GLN A 768 38.70 -28.22 2.68
N VAL A 769 38.29 -26.98 2.95
CA VAL A 769 37.47 -26.61 4.12
C VAL A 769 36.13 -27.34 4.07
N PHE A 770 35.39 -27.29 2.95
CA PHE A 770 34.11 -27.99 2.86
C PHE A 770 34.25 -29.51 2.97
N LYS A 771 35.34 -30.10 2.44
CA LYS A 771 35.65 -31.52 2.67
C LYS A 771 35.86 -31.82 4.17
N GLN A 772 36.70 -31.05 4.85
CA GLN A 772 36.94 -31.21 6.30
C GLN A 772 35.66 -31.01 7.13
N GLN A 773 34.79 -30.09 6.72
CA GLN A 773 33.51 -29.85 7.39
C GLN A 773 32.56 -31.04 7.21
N ARG A 774 32.45 -31.63 6.01
CA ARG A 774 31.71 -32.89 5.78
C ARG A 774 32.22 -34.04 6.65
N GLU A 775 33.54 -34.24 6.68
CA GLU A 775 34.19 -35.27 7.51
C GLU A 775 33.90 -35.06 9.01
N ARG A 776 33.95 -33.82 9.50
CA ARG A 776 33.60 -33.48 10.90
C ARG A 776 32.12 -33.74 11.19
N ILE A 777 31.20 -33.30 10.32
CA ILE A 777 29.76 -33.58 10.46
C ILE A 777 29.51 -35.09 10.54
N ALA A 778 30.11 -35.87 9.63
CA ALA A 778 29.93 -37.32 9.60
C ALA A 778 30.44 -38.01 10.87
N ASN A 779 31.61 -37.59 11.38
CA ASN A 779 32.18 -38.12 12.62
C ASN A 779 31.34 -37.72 13.86
N LEU A 780 30.87 -36.47 13.93
CA LEU A 780 30.08 -35.96 15.07
C LEU A 780 28.69 -36.59 15.16
N LEU A 781 28.09 -36.91 14.02
CA LEU A 781 26.81 -37.61 13.91
C LEU A 781 26.97 -39.15 13.86
N GLN A 782 28.21 -39.66 13.95
CA GLN A 782 28.55 -41.08 13.93
C GLN A 782 27.92 -41.83 12.75
N LEU A 783 27.95 -41.24 11.55
CA LEU A 783 27.27 -41.78 10.37
C LEU A 783 27.86 -43.14 9.95
N GLU A 784 27.01 -44.02 9.41
CA GLU A 784 27.42 -45.32 8.89
C GLU A 784 28.38 -45.17 7.71
N ALA A 785 29.37 -46.07 7.61
CA ALA A 785 30.37 -46.05 6.55
C ALA A 785 29.71 -46.11 5.16
N GLY A 786 30.05 -45.14 4.29
CA GLY A 786 29.45 -44.99 2.96
C GLY A 786 28.30 -43.99 2.91
N SER A 787 27.83 -43.47 4.05
CA SER A 787 26.96 -42.29 4.12
C SER A 787 27.73 -41.04 3.68
N GLU A 788 27.05 -40.11 3.02
CA GLU A 788 27.64 -38.91 2.44
C GLU A 788 26.88 -37.66 2.91
N VAL A 789 27.52 -36.48 2.86
CA VAL A 789 26.91 -35.22 3.30
C VAL A 789 27.02 -34.18 2.19
N ILE A 790 25.91 -33.56 1.80
CA ILE A 790 25.91 -32.32 1.01
C ILE A 790 25.82 -31.16 2.00
N ILE A 791 26.65 -30.12 1.82
CA ILE A 791 26.51 -28.85 2.54
C ILE A 791 25.63 -27.91 1.70
N CYS A 792 24.69 -27.19 2.32
CA CYS A 792 23.79 -26.29 1.60
C CYS A 792 23.51 -24.97 2.33
N PRO A 793 23.08 -23.91 1.62
CA PRO A 793 22.94 -22.57 2.21
C PRO A 793 21.91 -22.51 3.34
N SER A 794 20.78 -23.21 3.29
CA SER A 794 19.84 -23.33 4.41
C SER A 794 19.00 -24.60 4.32
N GLY A 795 18.23 -24.89 5.37
CA GLY A 795 17.27 -25.99 5.37
C GLY A 795 16.15 -25.84 4.32
N SER A 796 15.79 -24.61 3.92
CA SER A 796 14.83 -24.41 2.81
C SER A 796 15.50 -24.53 1.44
N ASP A 797 16.80 -24.29 1.33
CA ASP A 797 17.55 -24.55 0.09
C ASP A 797 17.89 -26.05 -0.07
N ALA A 798 17.87 -26.80 1.02
CA ALA A 798 18.07 -28.25 1.02
C ALA A 798 16.94 -29.01 0.27
N GLU A 799 15.73 -28.43 0.24
CA GLU A 799 14.51 -28.98 -0.37
C GLU A 799 14.63 -29.23 -1.88
N TYR A 800 15.48 -28.48 -2.58
CA TYR A 800 15.73 -28.71 -4.00
C TYR A 800 16.46 -30.05 -4.24
N LEU A 801 17.27 -30.52 -3.28
CA LEU A 801 18.13 -31.71 -3.46
C LEU A 801 17.33 -33.02 -3.59
N PRO A 802 16.30 -33.31 -2.77
CA PRO A 802 15.40 -34.45 -2.99
C PRO A 802 14.82 -34.53 -4.41
N LEU A 803 14.46 -33.40 -5.04
CA LEU A 803 13.93 -33.36 -6.40
C LEU A 803 14.97 -33.83 -7.43
N VAL A 804 16.21 -33.33 -7.34
CA VAL A 804 17.30 -33.72 -8.24
C VAL A 804 17.74 -35.17 -7.98
N ILE A 805 17.81 -35.60 -6.73
CA ILE A 805 18.16 -36.97 -6.34
C ILE A 805 17.09 -37.97 -6.85
N ALA A 806 15.80 -37.66 -6.67
CA ALA A 806 14.71 -38.47 -7.23
C ALA A 806 14.84 -38.64 -8.75
N ARG A 807 15.11 -37.54 -9.47
CA ARG A 807 15.29 -37.56 -10.93
C ARG A 807 16.58 -38.30 -11.36
N ALA A 808 17.64 -38.25 -10.56
CA ALA A 808 18.86 -39.01 -10.83
C ALA A 808 18.71 -40.53 -10.61
N ILE A 809 17.83 -40.94 -9.68
CA ILE A 809 17.52 -42.35 -9.44
C ILE A 809 16.52 -42.87 -10.49
N LYS A 810 15.54 -42.05 -10.92
CA LYS A 810 14.41 -42.50 -11.75
C LYS A 810 14.40 -42.05 -13.21
N GLY A 811 15.27 -41.13 -13.60
CA GLY A 811 15.22 -40.51 -14.93
C GLY A 811 14.01 -39.59 -15.10
N ASP A 812 13.60 -39.37 -16.34
CA ASP A 812 12.53 -38.44 -16.73
C ASP A 812 11.10 -38.98 -16.47
N VAL A 813 10.86 -39.44 -15.24
CA VAL A 813 9.51 -39.71 -14.71
C VAL A 813 9.00 -38.45 -14.02
N HIS A 814 7.70 -38.18 -14.10
CA HIS A 814 7.07 -37.08 -13.39
C HIS A 814 7.15 -37.30 -11.87
N ILE A 815 7.72 -36.34 -11.13
CA ILE A 815 8.01 -36.45 -9.70
C ILE A 815 7.03 -35.58 -8.92
N SER A 816 6.41 -36.20 -7.90
CA SER A 816 5.42 -35.57 -7.03
C SER A 816 5.91 -35.60 -5.58
N ASN A 817 5.94 -34.45 -4.90
CA ASN A 817 6.48 -34.33 -3.55
C ASN A 817 5.36 -34.12 -2.51
N GLY A 818 5.17 -35.10 -1.62
CA GLY A 818 4.24 -35.00 -0.49
C GLY A 818 4.99 -34.56 0.76
N ILE A 819 4.72 -33.37 1.28
CA ILE A 819 5.37 -32.82 2.49
C ILE A 819 4.37 -32.60 3.62
N THR A 820 4.69 -33.09 4.82
CA THR A 820 3.85 -32.93 6.01
C THR A 820 4.03 -31.57 6.70
N GLN A 821 3.15 -31.30 7.65
CA GLN A 821 3.23 -30.21 8.61
C GLN A 821 3.46 -28.81 8.02
N LEU A 822 2.64 -28.44 7.03
CA LEU A 822 2.63 -27.08 6.48
C LEU A 822 2.53 -26.02 7.61
N ARG A 823 3.33 -24.96 7.50
CA ARG A 823 3.59 -23.86 8.47
C ARG A 823 4.54 -24.18 9.64
N GLU A 824 4.74 -25.45 10.00
CA GLU A 824 5.68 -25.83 11.05
C GLU A 824 7.15 -25.79 10.58
N ILE A 825 7.39 -26.00 9.28
CA ILE A 825 8.71 -25.98 8.63
C ILE A 825 9.13 -24.56 8.17
N GLY A 826 10.29 -24.43 7.53
CA GLY A 826 10.76 -23.15 6.96
C GLY A 826 9.74 -22.55 5.99
N ALA A 827 9.52 -21.22 6.04
CA ALA A 827 8.53 -20.57 5.17
C ALA A 827 8.84 -20.70 3.67
N GLY A 828 10.13 -20.88 3.32
CA GLY A 828 10.58 -21.16 1.96
C GLY A 828 10.57 -22.65 1.59
N SER A 829 10.35 -23.56 2.53
CA SER A 829 10.49 -25.00 2.27
C SER A 829 9.39 -25.53 1.35
N ALA A 830 8.13 -25.12 1.56
CA ALA A 830 7.03 -25.58 0.72
C ALA A 830 7.18 -25.18 -0.78
N PRO A 831 7.50 -23.93 -1.16
CA PRO A 831 7.81 -23.60 -2.56
C PRO A 831 9.05 -24.32 -3.10
N ALA A 832 10.14 -24.39 -2.32
CA ALA A 832 11.38 -25.05 -2.75
C ALA A 832 11.18 -26.56 -3.01
N SER A 833 10.33 -27.21 -2.22
CA SER A 833 9.97 -28.62 -2.35
C SER A 833 9.25 -28.98 -3.67
N VAL A 834 8.87 -27.98 -4.47
CA VAL A 834 8.31 -28.12 -5.83
C VAL A 834 9.08 -27.28 -6.87
N GLY A 835 10.33 -26.94 -6.59
CA GLY A 835 11.23 -26.27 -7.55
C GLY A 835 11.01 -24.76 -7.75
N LYS A 836 10.19 -24.11 -6.91
CA LYS A 836 9.95 -22.67 -6.98
C LYS A 836 10.94 -21.86 -6.16
N TYR A 837 11.30 -20.68 -6.65
CA TYR A 837 11.93 -19.66 -5.83
C TYR A 837 10.98 -19.21 -4.69
N PHE A 838 11.56 -18.89 -3.54
CA PHE A 838 10.83 -18.45 -2.34
C PHE A 838 11.37 -17.13 -1.73
N SER A 839 12.42 -16.57 -2.32
CA SER A 839 13.11 -15.37 -1.90
C SER A 839 13.48 -14.56 -3.14
N SER A 840 13.64 -13.24 -2.99
CA SER A 840 14.13 -12.37 -4.06
C SER A 840 15.64 -12.51 -4.34
N HIS A 841 16.34 -13.40 -3.63
CA HIS A 841 17.78 -13.61 -3.75
C HIS A 841 18.12 -15.10 -3.74
N ALA A 842 19.12 -15.49 -4.54
CA ALA A 842 19.75 -16.82 -4.47
C ALA A 842 21.22 -16.71 -3.98
N PRO A 843 21.72 -17.67 -3.18
CA PRO A 843 23.00 -17.56 -2.45
C PRO A 843 24.25 -17.24 -3.27
N LEU A 844 24.37 -17.72 -4.52
CA LEU A 844 25.52 -17.50 -5.40
C LEU A 844 25.23 -16.52 -6.56
N VAL A 845 23.97 -16.11 -6.72
CA VAL A 845 23.53 -15.19 -7.79
C VAL A 845 23.38 -13.76 -7.25
N GLY A 846 22.98 -13.61 -5.98
CA GLY A 846 22.49 -12.35 -5.45
C GLY A 846 21.01 -12.17 -5.77
N ARG A 847 20.58 -10.94 -6.05
CA ARG A 847 19.19 -10.62 -6.34
C ARG A 847 18.73 -11.26 -7.66
N LEU A 848 17.59 -11.94 -7.61
CA LEU A 848 16.92 -12.55 -8.75
C LEU A 848 16.07 -11.53 -9.52
N PRO A 849 15.74 -11.79 -10.80
CA PRO A 849 14.70 -11.05 -11.52
C PRO A 849 13.36 -11.06 -10.77
N ASP A 850 12.61 -9.96 -10.82
CA ASP A 850 11.33 -9.82 -10.11
C ASP A 850 10.24 -10.80 -10.68
N ASP A 851 10.46 -11.40 -11.85
CA ASP A 851 9.60 -12.40 -12.52
C ASP A 851 10.04 -13.88 -12.36
N ALA A 852 11.09 -14.16 -11.59
CA ALA A 852 11.65 -15.51 -11.44
C ALA A 852 10.79 -16.42 -10.53
N GLU A 853 9.90 -17.23 -11.11
CA GLU A 853 9.04 -18.16 -10.34
C GLU A 853 9.69 -19.53 -10.04
N TYR A 854 10.37 -20.15 -11.01
CA TYR A 854 10.97 -21.50 -10.90
C TYR A 854 12.48 -21.47 -11.11
N LEU A 855 13.18 -22.42 -10.50
CA LEU A 855 14.56 -22.75 -10.88
C LEU A 855 14.57 -23.30 -12.30
N SER A 856 15.53 -22.87 -13.12
CA SER A 856 15.67 -23.34 -14.51
C SER A 856 15.90 -24.85 -14.54
N GLY A 857 15.08 -25.57 -15.31
CA GLY A 857 15.09 -27.03 -15.38
C GLY A 857 14.26 -27.74 -14.30
N PHE A 858 13.65 -27.01 -13.37
CA PHE A 858 12.74 -27.54 -12.34
C PHE A 858 11.26 -27.35 -12.71
N GLU A 859 10.96 -26.92 -13.94
CA GLU A 859 9.61 -26.84 -14.46
C GLU A 859 9.03 -28.26 -14.62
N GLY A 860 7.93 -28.55 -13.90
CA GLY A 860 7.24 -29.85 -13.97
C GLY A 860 7.35 -30.73 -12.71
N PHE A 861 7.98 -30.26 -11.63
CA PHE A 861 7.74 -30.84 -10.30
C PHE A 861 6.38 -30.39 -9.76
N ASP A 862 5.61 -31.30 -9.17
CA ASP A 862 4.40 -30.96 -8.41
C ASP A 862 4.48 -31.51 -6.98
N GLY A 863 3.50 -31.17 -6.14
CA GLY A 863 3.48 -31.62 -4.76
C GLY A 863 2.19 -31.33 -4.02
N VAL A 864 2.04 -31.99 -2.89
CA VAL A 864 0.92 -31.84 -1.97
C VAL A 864 1.48 -31.47 -0.60
N THR A 865 0.90 -30.44 0.01
CA THR A 865 1.22 -30.05 1.38
C THR A 865 0.14 -30.57 2.32
N ILE A 866 0.52 -31.36 3.32
CA ILE A 866 -0.39 -31.85 4.36
C ILE A 866 -0.27 -30.90 5.54
N ALA A 867 -1.39 -30.34 6.01
CA ALA A 867 -1.37 -29.42 7.13
C ALA A 867 -0.99 -30.12 8.44
N ALA A 868 -0.27 -29.43 9.33
CA ALA A 868 0.01 -29.96 10.68
C ALA A 868 -1.25 -30.03 11.55
N ARG A 869 -2.21 -29.14 11.28
CA ARG A 869 -3.40 -28.89 12.10
C ARG A 869 -4.61 -28.55 11.23
N GLU A 870 -5.78 -28.92 11.71
CA GLU A 870 -7.08 -28.46 11.21
C GLU A 870 -7.35 -26.99 11.60
N LEU A 871 -8.36 -26.36 11.00
CA LEU A 871 -8.74 -24.95 11.27
C LEU A 871 -8.95 -24.61 12.77
N ARG A 872 -9.27 -25.60 13.59
CA ARG A 872 -9.48 -25.45 15.05
C ARG A 872 -8.21 -25.65 15.90
N GLY A 873 -7.08 -26.00 15.29
CA GLY A 873 -5.80 -26.27 15.95
C GLY A 873 -5.56 -27.74 16.33
N GLU A 874 -6.53 -28.64 16.09
CA GLU A 874 -6.41 -30.09 16.27
C GLU A 874 -5.32 -30.67 15.34
N VAL A 875 -4.47 -31.56 15.83
CA VAL A 875 -3.34 -32.12 15.07
C VAL A 875 -3.84 -33.15 14.05
N VAL A 876 -3.35 -33.06 12.81
CA VAL A 876 -3.71 -33.96 11.70
C VAL A 876 -2.84 -35.22 11.75
N ASN A 877 -3.43 -36.39 11.47
CA ASN A 877 -2.66 -37.62 11.25
C ASN A 877 -1.94 -37.56 9.89
N GLY A 878 -0.69 -37.09 9.91
CA GLY A 878 0.14 -36.95 8.72
C GLY A 878 0.42 -38.28 8.00
N ALA A 879 0.53 -39.39 8.73
CA ALA A 879 0.87 -40.70 8.18
C ALA A 879 -0.27 -41.27 7.29
N GLU A 880 -1.52 -41.14 7.73
CA GLU A 880 -2.69 -41.57 6.94
C GLU A 880 -2.81 -40.76 5.63
N LYS A 881 -2.71 -39.43 5.72
CA LYS A 881 -2.73 -38.54 4.55
C LYS A 881 -1.57 -38.79 3.59
N MET A 882 -0.40 -39.18 4.12
CA MET A 882 0.76 -39.54 3.31
C MET A 882 0.55 -40.88 2.58
N ALA A 883 -0.07 -41.87 3.22
CA ALA A 883 -0.40 -43.14 2.58
C ALA A 883 -1.42 -42.98 1.44
N GLU A 884 -2.42 -42.09 1.61
CA GLU A 884 -3.34 -41.69 0.53
C GLU A 884 -2.58 -41.03 -0.63
N PHE A 885 -1.66 -40.09 -0.34
CA PHE A 885 -0.84 -39.41 -1.35
C PHE A 885 0.01 -40.40 -2.16
N VAL A 886 0.77 -41.29 -1.50
CA VAL A 886 1.62 -42.29 -2.17
C VAL A 886 0.78 -43.21 -3.07
N SER A 887 -0.35 -43.71 -2.55
CA SER A 887 -1.27 -44.55 -3.32
C SER A 887 -1.79 -43.83 -4.57
N SER A 888 -2.14 -42.55 -4.43
CA SER A 888 -2.63 -41.73 -5.53
C SER A 888 -1.53 -41.35 -6.53
N ALA A 889 -0.29 -41.16 -6.10
CA ALA A 889 0.84 -40.83 -6.97
C ALA A 889 1.22 -42.05 -7.83
N LEU A 890 1.35 -43.23 -7.22
CA LEU A 890 1.63 -44.48 -7.94
C LEU A 890 0.51 -44.81 -8.94
N ALA A 891 -0.76 -44.59 -8.58
CA ALA A 891 -1.90 -44.77 -9.49
C ALA A 891 -1.89 -43.82 -10.70
N ARG A 892 -1.25 -42.64 -10.61
CA ARG A 892 -1.03 -41.71 -11.73
C ARG A 892 0.22 -42.01 -12.55
N GLY A 893 1.04 -42.99 -12.15
CA GLY A 893 2.35 -43.26 -12.77
C GLY A 893 3.42 -42.21 -12.45
N THR A 894 3.21 -41.40 -11.40
CA THR A 894 4.17 -40.40 -10.92
C THR A 894 5.04 -40.99 -9.81
N TYR A 895 6.32 -40.63 -9.75
CA TYR A 895 7.23 -41.08 -8.69
C TYR A 895 7.08 -40.23 -7.42
N PRO A 896 6.68 -40.82 -6.26
CA PRO A 896 6.44 -40.05 -5.04
C PRO A 896 7.71 -39.84 -4.23
N ILE A 897 7.95 -38.59 -3.82
CA ILE A 897 8.78 -38.25 -2.67
C ILE A 897 7.87 -38.17 -1.44
N VAL A 898 8.28 -38.81 -0.36
CA VAL A 898 7.55 -38.95 0.90
C VAL A 898 8.33 -38.17 1.96
N HIS A 899 7.93 -36.93 2.22
CA HIS A 899 8.65 -36.00 3.08
C HIS A 899 7.93 -35.81 4.42
N GLY A 900 8.49 -36.42 5.48
CA GLY A 900 8.02 -36.31 6.86
C GLY A 900 8.84 -35.31 7.68
N VAL A 901 8.23 -34.70 8.68
CA VAL A 901 8.83 -33.63 9.49
C VAL A 901 9.11 -34.12 10.92
N PHE A 902 10.39 -34.18 11.25
CA PHE A 902 10.87 -34.55 12.59
C PHE A 902 11.13 -33.31 13.44
N GLY A 903 10.08 -32.87 14.15
CA GLY A 903 10.12 -31.73 15.04
C GLY A 903 9.95 -30.41 14.29
N GLY A 904 8.70 -30.01 14.12
CA GLY A 904 8.30 -28.70 13.63
C GLY A 904 8.62 -27.57 14.63
N LYS A 905 8.35 -26.32 14.21
CA LYS A 905 8.51 -25.14 15.07
C LYS A 905 7.82 -25.26 16.42
N THR A 906 6.63 -25.85 16.52
CA THR A 906 5.89 -26.01 17.79
C THR A 906 6.31 -27.21 18.62
N GLY A 907 7.10 -28.13 18.05
CA GLY A 907 7.42 -29.44 18.63
C GLY A 907 6.63 -30.62 18.04
N ILE A 908 5.61 -30.40 17.20
CA ILE A 908 4.93 -31.52 16.51
C ILE A 908 5.93 -32.32 15.66
N ARG A 909 5.78 -33.64 15.60
CA ARG A 909 6.52 -34.55 14.72
C ARG A 909 5.57 -35.60 14.17
N ASP A 910 5.84 -36.13 12.99
CA ASP A 910 5.04 -37.26 12.50
C ASP A 910 5.39 -38.50 13.33
N GLU A 911 4.40 -39.29 13.73
CA GLU A 911 4.62 -40.48 14.56
C GLU A 911 5.42 -41.57 13.84
N GLN A 912 5.33 -41.59 12.50
CA GLN A 912 6.04 -42.52 11.63
C GLN A 912 6.82 -41.74 10.57
N MET A 913 8.16 -41.78 10.66
CA MET A 913 9.03 -41.22 9.63
C MET A 913 9.00 -42.08 8.35
N PRO A 914 9.14 -41.46 7.16
CA PRO A 914 9.20 -42.18 5.90
C PRO A 914 10.46 -43.05 5.77
N GLY A 915 10.41 -44.03 4.87
CA GLY A 915 11.50 -44.96 4.60
C GLY A 915 11.46 -45.52 3.19
N SER A 916 12.62 -45.69 2.59
CA SER A 916 12.87 -46.14 1.21
C SER A 916 13.73 -47.40 1.20
N LEU A 917 13.31 -48.44 1.92
CA LEU A 917 14.02 -49.73 2.16
C LEU A 917 14.45 -50.54 0.90
N ASP A 918 14.30 -49.96 -0.29
CA ASP A 918 14.78 -50.41 -1.60
C ASP A 918 15.83 -49.46 -2.19
N GLY A 919 16.43 -48.58 -1.38
CA GLY A 919 17.30 -47.49 -1.79
C GLY A 919 16.63 -46.43 -2.68
N GLY A 920 15.30 -46.26 -2.59
CA GLY A 920 14.54 -45.34 -3.43
C GLY A 920 14.15 -45.91 -4.80
N GLU A 921 13.75 -47.18 -4.88
CA GLU A 921 13.14 -47.74 -6.10
C GLU A 921 11.62 -47.49 -6.19
N THR A 922 10.88 -47.49 -5.09
CA THR A 922 9.41 -47.33 -5.13
C THR A 922 8.98 -45.89 -4.82
N SER A 923 9.70 -45.24 -3.91
CA SER A 923 9.46 -43.87 -3.43
C SER A 923 10.73 -43.34 -2.76
N LEU A 924 10.94 -42.03 -2.72
CA LEU A 924 12.07 -41.41 -2.01
C LEU A 924 11.63 -40.85 -0.65
N GLY A 925 12.17 -41.39 0.43
CA GLY A 925 11.92 -40.97 1.80
C GLY A 925 12.82 -39.81 2.18
N VAL A 926 12.22 -38.78 2.78
CA VAL A 926 12.92 -37.58 3.22
C VAL A 926 12.45 -37.22 4.63
N VAL A 927 13.40 -36.97 5.53
CA VAL A 927 13.14 -36.52 6.90
C VAL A 927 13.64 -35.08 7.05
N ASP A 928 12.73 -34.12 7.24
CA ASP A 928 13.08 -32.78 7.71
C ASP A 928 13.40 -32.86 9.20
N ALA A 929 14.69 -33.02 9.51
CA ALA A 929 15.23 -32.93 10.86
C ALA A 929 15.91 -31.57 11.11
N CYS A 930 15.51 -30.51 10.39
CA CYS A 930 16.18 -29.21 10.41
C CYS A 930 16.10 -28.48 11.76
N GLN A 931 15.32 -28.92 12.75
CA GLN A 931 15.46 -28.41 14.13
C GLN A 931 16.76 -28.88 14.80
N GLY A 932 17.29 -30.04 14.41
CA GLY A 932 18.51 -30.61 14.98
C GLY A 932 18.35 -31.18 16.39
N ARG A 933 17.11 -31.55 16.77
CA ARG A 933 16.69 -31.95 18.13
C ARG A 933 16.42 -33.45 18.24
N PHE A 934 17.23 -34.24 17.54
CA PHE A 934 17.17 -35.71 17.49
C PHE A 934 18.29 -36.36 18.30
N SER A 935 18.06 -37.58 18.75
CA SER A 935 19.09 -38.50 19.25
C SER A 935 19.85 -39.14 18.09
N LEU A 936 21.04 -39.67 18.35
CA LEU A 936 21.82 -40.40 17.34
C LEU A 936 21.11 -41.69 16.90
N ASP A 937 20.43 -42.38 17.82
CA ASP A 937 19.65 -43.59 17.50
C ASP A 937 18.53 -43.33 16.49
N GLU A 938 17.80 -42.21 16.65
CA GLU A 938 16.76 -41.78 15.71
C GLU A 938 17.35 -41.49 14.32
N LEU A 939 18.45 -40.73 14.26
CA LEU A 939 19.16 -40.46 13.00
C LEU A 939 19.62 -41.75 12.30
N HIS A 940 20.22 -42.67 13.06
CA HIS A 940 20.71 -43.95 12.55
C HIS A 940 19.57 -44.86 12.11
N GLN A 941 18.38 -44.76 12.73
CA GLN A 941 17.19 -45.45 12.26
C GLN A 941 16.74 -44.95 10.88
N TRP A 942 16.71 -43.63 10.64
CA TRP A 942 16.29 -43.09 9.34
C TRP A 942 17.29 -43.40 8.22
N ILE A 943 18.59 -43.41 8.54
CA ILE A 943 19.64 -43.82 7.60
C ILE A 943 19.50 -45.31 7.23
N LYS A 944 19.21 -46.18 8.19
CA LYS A 944 18.87 -47.60 7.94
C LYS A 944 17.54 -47.82 7.22
N GLN A 945 16.69 -46.80 7.20
CA GLN A 945 15.48 -46.75 6.38
C GLN A 945 15.74 -46.16 4.98
N ASP A 946 17.00 -45.95 4.59
CA ASP A 946 17.40 -45.34 3.31
C ASP A 946 16.75 -43.98 3.03
N SER A 947 16.44 -43.20 4.08
CA SER A 947 15.89 -41.85 3.92
C SER A 947 16.98 -40.78 3.84
N LEU A 948 16.76 -39.78 2.99
CA LEU A 948 17.52 -38.53 3.03
C LEU A 948 17.18 -37.78 4.32
N VAL A 949 18.16 -37.22 5.01
CA VAL A 949 17.92 -36.43 6.23
C VAL A 949 18.39 -34.99 6.02
N LEU A 950 17.44 -34.05 6.06
CA LEU A 950 17.69 -32.61 5.98
C LEU A 950 17.97 -32.09 7.39
N PHE A 951 19.05 -31.31 7.56
CA PHE A 951 19.51 -30.86 8.86
C PHE A 951 20.05 -29.42 8.81
N THR A 952 19.99 -28.67 9.92
CA THR A 952 20.64 -27.35 10.04
C THR A 952 21.30 -27.16 11.40
N ALA A 953 22.53 -26.62 11.42
CA ALA A 953 23.20 -26.25 12.66
C ALA A 953 22.70 -24.89 13.22
N SER A 954 21.94 -24.11 12.45
CA SER A 954 21.51 -22.77 12.84
C SER A 954 20.37 -22.69 13.88
N LYS A 955 19.89 -23.85 14.38
CA LYS A 955 18.79 -23.96 15.35
C LYS A 955 19.28 -24.48 16.70
N PHE A 956 19.21 -25.79 16.97
CA PHE A 956 19.69 -26.36 18.24
C PHE A 956 21.18 -26.05 18.50
N TYR A 957 22.04 -26.19 17.49
CA TYR A 957 23.48 -25.95 17.60
C TYR A 957 23.91 -24.47 17.51
N GLN A 958 22.95 -23.53 17.48
CA GLN A 958 23.17 -22.08 17.57
C GLN A 958 24.23 -21.50 16.62
N ALA A 959 24.41 -22.10 15.44
CA ALA A 959 25.13 -21.45 14.35
C ALA A 959 24.35 -20.21 13.85
N PRO A 960 25.00 -19.25 13.19
CA PRO A 960 24.31 -18.19 12.46
C PRO A 960 23.30 -18.77 11.45
N PRO A 961 22.22 -18.03 11.09
CA PRO A 961 21.26 -18.49 10.09
C PRO A 961 21.96 -18.77 8.75
N PHE A 962 21.39 -19.64 7.93
CA PHE A 962 21.99 -20.13 6.67
C PHE A 962 23.16 -21.11 6.86
N CYS A 963 22.88 -22.24 7.49
CA CYS A 963 23.83 -23.33 7.73
C CYS A 963 23.10 -24.68 7.67
N GLY A 964 22.90 -25.20 6.45
CA GLY A 964 22.17 -26.45 6.19
C GLY A 964 23.04 -27.57 5.63
N ALA A 965 22.54 -28.81 5.73
CA ALA A 965 23.13 -30.01 5.13
C ALA A 965 22.05 -31.05 4.79
N VAL A 966 22.37 -31.94 3.84
CA VAL A 966 21.60 -33.15 3.52
C VAL A 966 22.49 -34.36 3.70
N ILE A 967 22.05 -35.32 4.51
CA ILE A 967 22.70 -36.62 4.69
C ILE A 967 22.11 -37.59 3.69
N ILE A 968 22.98 -38.29 2.95
CA ILE A 968 22.64 -39.33 1.99
C ILE A 968 23.00 -40.68 2.60
N PRO A 969 22.06 -41.63 2.71
CA PRO A 969 22.32 -42.96 3.24
C PRO A 969 23.14 -43.81 2.25
N PRO A 970 23.85 -44.86 2.71
CA PRO A 970 24.80 -45.61 1.90
C PRO A 970 24.23 -46.17 0.59
N ALA A 971 23.01 -46.72 0.60
CA ALA A 971 22.38 -47.30 -0.59
C ALA A 971 22.07 -46.25 -1.67
N ILE A 972 21.56 -45.08 -1.27
CA ILE A 972 21.31 -43.97 -2.19
C ILE A 972 22.64 -43.41 -2.72
N ALA A 973 23.65 -43.26 -1.86
CA ALA A 973 24.98 -42.80 -2.28
C ALA A 973 25.64 -43.75 -3.29
N GLU A 974 25.46 -45.08 -3.14
CA GLU A 974 25.93 -46.07 -4.12
C GLU A 974 25.19 -45.96 -5.47
N LYS A 975 23.86 -45.76 -5.47
CA LYS A 975 23.12 -45.53 -6.71
C LYS A 975 23.59 -44.25 -7.42
N LEU A 976 23.72 -43.14 -6.68
CA LEU A 976 24.14 -41.85 -7.23
C LEU A 976 25.56 -41.90 -7.83
N ARG A 977 26.50 -42.65 -7.24
CA ARG A 977 27.83 -42.90 -7.83
C ARG A 977 27.76 -43.52 -9.23
N ASN A 978 26.79 -44.41 -9.45
CA ASN A 978 26.61 -45.14 -10.70
C ASN A 978 25.66 -44.45 -11.70
N SER A 979 24.91 -43.43 -11.25
CA SER A 979 24.00 -42.64 -12.08
C SER A 979 24.70 -41.46 -12.78
N PRO A 980 24.28 -41.10 -14.00
CA PRO A 980 24.65 -39.82 -14.61
C PRO A 980 23.95 -38.65 -13.87
N ALA A 981 24.43 -37.43 -14.11
CA ALA A 981 23.65 -36.23 -13.74
C ALA A 981 22.31 -36.22 -14.51
N PRO A 982 21.18 -35.93 -13.84
CA PRO A 982 19.87 -35.89 -14.48
C PRO A 982 19.77 -34.73 -15.49
N GLY A 983 18.89 -34.90 -16.50
CA GLY A 983 18.47 -33.79 -17.37
C GLY A 983 17.22 -33.10 -16.81
N PRO A 984 16.86 -31.90 -17.32
CA PRO A 984 17.60 -31.09 -18.30
C PRO A 984 18.89 -30.49 -17.72
N ARG A 985 19.89 -30.17 -18.56
CA ARG A 985 21.21 -29.67 -18.08
C ARG A 985 21.10 -28.32 -17.38
N GLU A 986 20.08 -27.57 -17.77
CA GLU A 986 19.60 -26.31 -17.23
C GLU A 986 19.41 -26.37 -15.70
N MET A 987 19.08 -27.55 -15.13
CA MET A 987 19.02 -27.79 -13.68
C MET A 987 20.31 -27.43 -12.93
N PHE A 988 21.47 -27.47 -13.60
CA PHE A 988 22.79 -27.17 -13.02
C PHE A 988 23.32 -25.78 -13.42
N SER A 989 22.50 -24.98 -14.12
CA SER A 989 22.83 -23.61 -14.52
C SER A 989 22.93 -22.64 -13.33
N ILE A 990 23.29 -21.37 -13.57
CA ILE A 990 23.28 -20.33 -12.53
C ILE A 990 21.86 -20.01 -12.04
N ASP A 991 20.86 -20.20 -12.90
CA ASP A 991 19.44 -19.97 -12.62
C ASP A 991 18.72 -21.24 -12.13
N GLY A 992 19.47 -22.35 -11.96
CA GLY A 992 19.05 -23.60 -11.34
C GLY A 992 19.81 -23.87 -10.04
N LEU A 993 20.15 -25.13 -9.77
CA LEU A 993 20.89 -25.57 -8.57
C LEU A 993 22.25 -24.87 -8.42
N GLY A 994 22.89 -24.49 -9.54
CA GLY A 994 24.16 -23.78 -9.56
C GLY A 994 24.08 -22.29 -9.18
N GLY A 995 22.91 -21.80 -8.78
CA GLY A 995 22.71 -20.55 -8.05
C GLY A 995 22.73 -20.71 -6.51
N PHE A 996 22.74 -21.95 -6.02
CA PHE A 996 22.72 -22.29 -4.59
C PHE A 996 23.97 -23.07 -4.15
N LEU A 997 24.53 -23.92 -5.02
CA LEU A 997 25.67 -24.80 -4.74
C LEU A 997 26.76 -24.68 -5.81
N SER A 998 28.02 -24.90 -5.41
CA SER A 998 29.15 -25.09 -6.33
C SER A 998 29.61 -26.56 -6.35
N ASP A 999 30.69 -26.84 -7.07
CA ASP A 999 31.36 -28.15 -7.07
C ASP A 999 31.92 -28.56 -5.69
N LYS A 1000 32.15 -27.58 -4.80
CA LYS A 1000 32.89 -27.76 -3.54
C LYS A 1000 32.03 -28.25 -2.39
N GLU A 1001 30.76 -27.88 -2.34
CA GLU A 1001 29.82 -28.29 -1.31
C GLU A 1001 29.34 -29.75 -1.47
N LEU A 1002 29.52 -30.34 -2.66
CA LEU A 1002 29.11 -31.71 -2.97
C LEU A 1002 30.08 -32.80 -2.44
N PRO A 1003 29.55 -33.96 -2.00
CA PRO A 1003 30.33 -35.16 -1.67
C PRO A 1003 30.81 -35.92 -2.92
N ASP A 1004 31.64 -36.94 -2.70
CA ASP A 1004 32.28 -37.71 -3.78
C ASP A 1004 31.29 -38.69 -4.47
N CYS A 1005 30.15 -39.01 -3.83
CA CYS A 1005 29.07 -39.73 -4.52
C CYS A 1005 28.38 -38.94 -5.65
N LEU A 1006 28.64 -37.63 -5.75
CA LEU A 1006 28.13 -36.73 -6.78
C LEU A 1006 29.23 -36.23 -7.73
N GLU A 1007 30.34 -36.96 -7.87
CA GLU A 1007 31.46 -36.60 -8.76
C GLU A 1007 30.99 -36.32 -10.21
N ASN A 1008 30.00 -37.07 -10.70
CA ASN A 1008 29.41 -36.89 -12.04
C ASN A 1008 28.66 -35.55 -12.20
N TRP A 1009 28.27 -34.88 -11.10
CA TRP A 1009 27.56 -33.60 -11.10
C TRP A 1009 28.52 -32.41 -10.96
N LYS A 1010 29.66 -32.59 -10.26
CA LYS A 1010 30.64 -31.51 -10.01
C LYS A 1010 31.06 -30.75 -11.28
N PRO A 1011 31.34 -31.37 -12.44
CA PRO A 1011 31.68 -30.65 -13.68
C PRO A 1011 30.58 -29.73 -14.23
N LEU A 1012 29.31 -29.95 -13.89
CA LEU A 1012 28.20 -29.09 -14.32
C LEU A 1012 28.06 -27.84 -13.44
N LEU A 1013 28.49 -27.93 -12.18
CA LEU A 1013 28.53 -26.81 -11.24
C LEU A 1013 29.88 -26.08 -11.22
N GLN A 1014 30.92 -26.65 -11.83
CA GLN A 1014 32.27 -26.12 -11.83
C GLN A 1014 32.38 -24.81 -12.63
N LYS A 1015 32.33 -23.69 -11.91
CA LYS A 1015 32.53 -22.33 -12.43
C LYS A 1015 33.74 -21.71 -11.73
N HIS A 1016 34.59 -20.99 -12.47
CA HIS A 1016 35.74 -20.29 -11.87
C HIS A 1016 35.27 -19.37 -10.72
N ASN A 1017 35.92 -19.49 -9.56
CA ASN A 1017 35.76 -18.63 -8.38
C ASN A 1017 34.37 -18.69 -7.67
N SER A 1018 33.65 -19.81 -7.72
CA SER A 1018 32.22 -19.91 -7.34
C SER A 1018 31.89 -20.36 -5.89
N ALA A 1019 32.84 -20.34 -4.97
CA ALA A 1019 32.67 -20.91 -3.61
C ALA A 1019 31.90 -20.02 -2.61
N ASN A 1020 31.06 -20.62 -1.74
CA ASN A 1020 30.32 -19.87 -0.72
C ASN A 1020 31.12 -19.65 0.58
N LEU A 1021 31.99 -18.63 0.61
CA LEU A 1021 32.79 -18.29 1.81
C LEU A 1021 31.92 -18.05 3.07
N GLY A 1022 30.78 -17.36 2.94
CA GLY A 1022 29.90 -17.07 4.06
C GLY A 1022 29.34 -18.35 4.71
N LEU A 1023 28.95 -19.33 3.89
CA LEU A 1023 28.50 -20.65 4.35
C LEU A 1023 29.61 -21.43 5.08
N ALA A 1024 30.84 -21.41 4.56
CA ALA A 1024 31.99 -22.05 5.22
C ALA A 1024 32.25 -21.46 6.62
N LEU A 1025 32.18 -20.14 6.77
CA LEU A 1025 32.32 -19.46 8.07
C LEU A 1025 31.21 -19.81 9.06
N ARG A 1026 29.97 -19.95 8.59
CA ARG A 1026 28.82 -20.31 9.43
C ARG A 1026 28.83 -21.78 9.85
N TRP A 1027 29.23 -22.68 8.95
CA TRP A 1027 29.47 -24.09 9.30
C TRP A 1027 30.59 -24.26 10.31
N GLU A 1028 31.66 -23.47 10.22
CA GLU A 1028 32.73 -23.50 11.22
C GLU A 1028 32.24 -23.06 12.61
N ALA A 1029 31.38 -22.03 12.67
CA ALA A 1029 30.75 -21.58 13.90
C ALA A 1029 29.82 -22.65 14.51
N GLY A 1030 29.03 -23.35 13.69
CA GLY A 1030 28.15 -24.44 14.12
C GLY A 1030 28.91 -25.68 14.60
N LEU A 1031 29.97 -26.07 13.89
CA LEU A 1031 30.81 -27.22 14.26
C LEU A 1031 31.48 -27.03 15.62
N ALA A 1032 31.91 -25.82 15.96
CA ALA A 1032 32.46 -25.53 17.28
C ALA A 1032 31.46 -25.79 18.43
N GLY A 1033 30.15 -25.64 18.18
CA GLY A 1033 29.09 -26.02 19.11
C GLY A 1033 28.84 -27.54 19.13
N MET A 1034 28.76 -28.17 17.95
CA MET A 1034 28.61 -29.63 17.83
C MET A 1034 29.76 -30.40 18.52
N GLU A 1035 31.00 -29.97 18.32
CA GLU A 1035 32.22 -30.55 18.91
C GLU A 1035 32.25 -30.38 20.44
N ALA A 1036 31.76 -29.26 20.96
CA ALA A 1036 31.62 -29.05 22.39
C ALA A 1036 30.63 -30.06 23.00
N LEU A 1037 29.48 -30.24 22.35
CA LEU A 1037 28.42 -31.14 22.81
C LEU A 1037 28.75 -32.63 22.61
N ALA A 1038 29.60 -32.97 21.64
CA ALA A 1038 30.07 -34.34 21.39
C ALA A 1038 30.93 -34.91 22.53
N SER A 1039 31.43 -34.07 23.45
CA SER A 1039 32.10 -34.52 24.68
C SER A 1039 31.15 -35.18 25.69
N ILE A 1040 29.83 -35.03 25.52
CA ILE A 1040 28.80 -35.52 26.43
C ILE A 1040 28.04 -36.69 25.76
N PRO A 1041 27.93 -37.87 26.42
CA PRO A 1041 27.21 -39.03 25.88
C PRO A 1041 25.73 -38.74 25.57
N ASP A 1042 25.21 -39.28 24.47
CA ASP A 1042 23.90 -38.90 23.93
C ASP A 1042 22.71 -39.19 24.86
N GLU A 1043 22.75 -40.32 25.57
CA GLU A 1043 21.79 -40.67 26.63
C GLU A 1043 21.68 -39.54 27.67
N ARG A 1044 22.83 -39.07 28.20
CA ARG A 1044 22.87 -37.99 29.20
C ARG A 1044 22.40 -36.65 28.64
N ARG A 1045 22.60 -36.40 27.34
CA ARG A 1045 22.08 -35.19 26.67
C ARG A 1045 20.56 -35.25 26.60
N THR A 1046 20.00 -36.40 26.25
CA THR A 1046 18.55 -36.63 26.16
C THR A 1046 17.89 -36.49 27.53
N GLU A 1047 18.43 -37.15 28.57
CA GLU A 1047 17.97 -37.02 29.96
C GLU A 1047 17.96 -35.55 30.44
N ALA A 1048 19.05 -34.82 30.24
CA ALA A 1048 19.15 -33.42 30.66
C ALA A 1048 18.20 -32.49 29.90
N VAL A 1049 17.95 -32.76 28.61
CA VAL A 1049 16.98 -32.03 27.79
C VAL A 1049 15.56 -32.25 28.32
N GLU A 1050 15.18 -33.49 28.64
CA GLU A 1050 13.86 -33.81 29.17
C GLU A 1050 13.65 -33.26 30.59
N GLU A 1051 14.67 -33.33 31.46
CA GLU A 1051 14.62 -32.76 32.80
C GLU A 1051 14.49 -31.23 32.77
N TRP A 1052 15.25 -30.55 31.89
CA TRP A 1052 15.13 -29.11 31.66
C TRP A 1052 13.71 -28.75 31.17
N ALA A 1053 13.15 -29.52 30.24
CA ALA A 1053 11.84 -29.28 29.67
C ALA A 1053 10.73 -29.33 30.73
N GLY A 1054 10.77 -30.37 31.59
CA GLY A 1054 9.84 -30.53 32.71
C GLY A 1054 9.93 -29.37 33.70
N ALA A 1055 11.16 -28.96 34.06
CA ALA A 1055 11.37 -27.84 34.98
C ALA A 1055 10.85 -26.50 34.42
N VAL A 1056 11.09 -26.20 33.13
CA VAL A 1056 10.59 -24.96 32.50
C VAL A 1056 9.08 -25.01 32.30
N ALA A 1057 8.50 -26.16 31.96
CA ALA A 1057 7.05 -26.33 31.90
C ALA A 1057 6.39 -26.11 33.27
N GLU A 1058 6.96 -26.64 34.35
CA GLU A 1058 6.50 -26.39 35.73
C GLU A 1058 6.59 -24.90 36.09
N MET A 1059 7.66 -24.19 35.71
CA MET A 1059 7.76 -22.73 35.91
C MET A 1059 6.63 -21.97 35.19
N VAL A 1060 6.28 -22.39 33.97
CA VAL A 1060 5.21 -21.78 33.14
C VAL A 1060 3.83 -22.03 33.76
N GLU A 1061 3.50 -23.28 34.12
CA GLU A 1061 2.21 -23.65 34.72
C GLU A 1061 1.98 -23.00 36.10
N ASN A 1062 3.06 -22.62 36.80
CA ASN A 1062 2.97 -21.84 38.05
C ASN A 1062 2.59 -20.35 37.83
N LYS A 1063 2.35 -19.89 36.59
CA LYS A 1063 1.93 -18.51 36.26
C LYS A 1063 0.53 -18.48 35.67
N PRO A 1064 -0.46 -17.81 36.30
CA PRO A 1064 -1.84 -17.78 35.79
C PRO A 1064 -1.99 -17.03 34.46
N GLU A 1065 -0.99 -16.25 34.05
CA GLU A 1065 -0.95 -15.58 32.75
C GLU A 1065 -0.45 -16.47 31.60
N LEU A 1066 0.09 -17.66 31.88
CA LEU A 1066 0.77 -18.54 30.92
C LEU A 1066 0.19 -19.96 30.95
N ASP A 1067 0.48 -20.74 29.91
CA ASP A 1067 0.05 -22.13 29.75
C ASP A 1067 1.06 -22.88 28.87
N ALA A 1068 1.54 -24.04 29.34
CA ALA A 1068 2.54 -24.86 28.67
C ALA A 1068 1.91 -25.75 27.59
N PHE A 1069 1.31 -25.11 26.59
CA PHE A 1069 0.53 -25.70 25.50
C PHE A 1069 1.13 -26.97 24.85
N CYS A 1070 2.45 -27.03 24.68
CA CYS A 1070 3.14 -28.22 24.17
C CYS A 1070 4.58 -28.25 24.69
N VAL A 1071 5.00 -29.39 25.22
CA VAL A 1071 6.35 -29.64 25.73
C VAL A 1071 6.93 -30.82 24.96
N GLU A 1072 7.88 -30.55 24.07
CA GLU A 1072 8.58 -31.60 23.29
C GLU A 1072 10.08 -31.39 23.45
N ARG A 1073 10.71 -32.25 24.25
CA ARG A 1073 12.16 -32.25 24.52
C ARG A 1073 12.65 -30.81 24.77
N SER A 1074 13.54 -30.32 23.91
CA SER A 1074 14.19 -29.02 24.07
C SER A 1074 13.33 -27.81 23.62
N ILE A 1075 12.00 -27.95 23.51
CA ILE A 1075 11.05 -26.86 23.19
C ILE A 1075 9.88 -26.87 24.18
N VAL A 1076 9.69 -25.78 24.90
CA VAL A 1076 8.48 -25.47 25.67
C VAL A 1076 7.70 -24.38 24.93
N SER A 1077 6.58 -24.77 24.32
CA SER A 1077 5.65 -23.89 23.63
C SER A 1077 4.59 -23.36 24.60
N ILE A 1078 4.41 -22.03 24.62
CA ILE A 1078 3.67 -21.30 25.65
C ILE A 1078 2.54 -20.48 25.01
N ARG A 1079 1.30 -20.67 25.48
CA ARG A 1079 0.19 -19.74 25.26
C ARG A 1079 0.23 -18.64 26.32
N VAL A 1080 -0.15 -17.42 25.94
CA VAL A 1080 -0.16 -16.26 26.82
C VAL A 1080 -1.58 -15.71 26.91
N ALA A 1081 -2.11 -15.61 28.12
CA ALA A 1081 -3.51 -15.29 28.38
C ALA A 1081 -3.83 -13.81 28.13
N LYS A 1082 -5.10 -13.55 27.81
CA LYS A 1082 -5.71 -12.21 27.83
C LYS A 1082 -7.14 -12.29 28.37
N GLU A 1083 -7.75 -11.15 28.67
CA GLU A 1083 -9.17 -11.10 29.07
C GLU A 1083 -10.05 -11.79 28.02
N GLY A 1084 -10.62 -12.94 28.38
CA GLY A 1084 -11.52 -13.73 27.53
C GLY A 1084 -10.84 -14.68 26.52
N GLY A 1085 -9.53 -14.93 26.60
CA GLY A 1085 -8.86 -15.88 25.71
C GLY A 1085 -7.33 -15.84 25.76
N TRP A 1086 -6.70 -15.99 24.60
CA TRP A 1086 -5.24 -15.98 24.42
C TRP A 1086 -4.79 -14.85 23.49
N LEU A 1087 -3.52 -14.45 23.57
CA LEU A 1087 -2.93 -13.50 22.62
C LEU A 1087 -2.83 -14.13 21.21
N ASN A 1088 -3.15 -13.32 20.20
CA ASN A 1088 -3.06 -13.68 18.79
C ASN A 1088 -1.66 -13.36 18.20
N MET A 1089 -1.45 -13.70 16.93
CA MET A 1089 -0.17 -13.48 16.23
C MET A 1089 0.30 -12.01 16.26
N SER A 1090 -0.59 -11.03 16.15
CA SER A 1090 -0.19 -9.62 16.20
C SER A 1090 0.24 -9.23 17.60
N GLU A 1091 -0.56 -9.60 18.60
CA GLU A 1091 -0.30 -9.29 20.01
C GLU A 1091 1.00 -9.95 20.50
N LEU A 1092 1.27 -11.20 20.10
CA LEU A 1092 2.53 -11.88 20.44
C LEU A 1092 3.76 -11.30 19.73
N ARG A 1093 3.61 -10.63 18.58
CA ARG A 1093 4.74 -9.91 17.95
C ARG A 1093 5.15 -8.69 18.77
N ASP A 1094 4.21 -8.00 19.41
CA ASP A 1094 4.51 -6.92 20.35
C ASP A 1094 5.23 -7.46 21.59
N LEU A 1095 4.66 -8.51 22.21
CA LEU A 1095 5.26 -9.20 23.35
C LEU A 1095 6.69 -9.68 23.06
N TYR A 1096 6.91 -10.27 21.89
CA TYR A 1096 8.23 -10.77 21.47
C TYR A 1096 9.27 -9.64 21.37
N ARG A 1097 8.88 -8.44 20.91
CA ARG A 1097 9.77 -7.27 20.91
C ARG A 1097 10.10 -6.84 22.33
N TRP A 1098 9.11 -6.68 23.20
CA TRP A 1098 9.32 -6.27 24.59
C TRP A 1098 10.14 -7.27 25.41
N MET A 1099 10.08 -8.57 25.10
CA MET A 1099 10.99 -9.56 25.68
C MET A 1099 12.47 -9.21 25.43
N SER A 1100 12.81 -8.74 24.23
CA SER A 1100 14.18 -8.36 23.84
C SER A 1100 14.67 -6.98 24.34
N MET A 1101 13.86 -6.25 25.12
CA MET A 1101 14.13 -4.86 25.54
C MET A 1101 14.07 -4.68 27.07
N ASP A 1102 14.65 -3.60 27.60
CA ASP A 1102 14.24 -3.09 28.92
C ASP A 1102 12.91 -2.36 28.74
N VAL A 1103 11.88 -2.82 29.44
CA VAL A 1103 10.54 -2.19 29.44
C VAL A 1103 10.05 -1.84 30.86
N SER A 1104 10.96 -1.83 31.84
CA SER A 1104 10.65 -1.63 33.25
C SER A 1104 10.07 -0.24 33.56
N ASP A 1105 10.57 0.80 32.88
CA ASP A 1105 10.08 2.18 32.99
C ASP A 1105 8.70 2.40 32.32
N LEU A 1106 8.33 1.56 31.34
CA LEU A 1106 7.05 1.64 30.63
C LEU A 1106 5.88 1.12 31.48
N VAL A 1107 6.18 0.43 32.58
CA VAL A 1107 5.18 -0.15 33.49
C VAL A 1107 5.33 0.48 34.88
N PRO A 1108 4.89 1.74 35.08
CA PRO A 1108 5.10 2.45 36.33
C PRO A 1108 4.48 1.74 37.54
N ASN A 1109 3.37 1.03 37.32
CA ASN A 1109 2.61 0.29 38.33
C ASN A 1109 3.14 -1.13 38.62
N ALA A 1110 4.21 -1.58 37.95
CA ALA A 1110 4.81 -2.89 38.22
C ALA A 1110 5.46 -2.92 39.62
N SER A 1111 5.44 -4.09 40.26
CA SER A 1111 6.11 -4.32 41.54
C SER A 1111 7.64 -4.17 41.41
N ALA A 1112 8.36 -3.96 42.52
CA ALA A 1112 9.82 -3.88 42.49
C ALA A 1112 10.49 -5.16 41.96
N GLU A 1113 9.84 -6.31 42.15
CA GLU A 1113 10.28 -7.60 41.62
C GLU A 1113 9.96 -7.74 40.13
N GLU A 1114 8.74 -7.39 39.70
CA GLU A 1114 8.36 -7.35 38.28
C GLU A 1114 9.30 -6.44 37.47
N LYS A 1115 9.63 -5.24 38.00
CA LYS A 1115 10.57 -4.31 37.33
C LYS A 1115 11.96 -4.90 37.14
N ARG A 1116 12.45 -5.72 38.09
CA ARG A 1116 13.75 -6.41 37.99
C ARG A 1116 13.78 -7.46 36.86
N TYR A 1117 12.64 -8.05 36.52
CA TYR A 1117 12.53 -8.98 35.39
C TYR A 1117 12.27 -8.23 34.08
N LEU A 1118 11.40 -7.21 34.09
CA LEU A 1118 11.11 -6.36 32.92
C LEU A 1118 12.36 -5.62 32.40
N SER A 1119 13.33 -5.32 33.26
CA SER A 1119 14.58 -4.65 32.88
C SER A 1119 15.66 -5.55 32.27
N LYS A 1120 15.47 -6.87 32.24
CA LYS A 1120 16.44 -7.82 31.67
C LYS A 1120 16.01 -8.25 30.28
N PRO A 1121 16.73 -7.90 29.20
CA PRO A 1121 16.46 -8.47 27.87
C PRO A 1121 16.58 -10.00 27.89
N ALA A 1122 15.58 -10.66 27.32
CA ALA A 1122 15.49 -12.11 27.21
C ALA A 1122 15.05 -12.49 25.80
N TYR A 1123 15.82 -13.37 25.15
CA TYR A 1123 15.59 -13.78 23.77
C TYR A 1123 14.98 -15.18 23.74
N ILE A 1124 13.83 -15.30 23.08
CA ILE A 1124 13.01 -16.51 23.00
C ILE A 1124 12.71 -16.85 21.53
N GLY A 1125 12.01 -17.95 21.28
CA GLY A 1125 11.53 -18.31 19.95
C GLY A 1125 10.46 -17.34 19.44
N GLN A 1126 10.53 -16.99 18.14
CA GLN A 1126 9.55 -16.14 17.47
C GLN A 1126 8.10 -16.69 17.59
N PRO A 1127 7.08 -15.83 17.62
CA PRO A 1127 5.67 -16.26 17.63
C PRO A 1127 5.32 -17.10 16.41
N VAL A 1128 4.49 -18.12 16.60
CA VAL A 1128 3.96 -18.98 15.53
C VAL A 1128 2.45 -19.14 15.67
N ASP A 1129 1.80 -19.14 14.53
CA ASP A 1129 0.36 -19.27 14.36
C ASP A 1129 -0.07 -20.73 14.58
N VAL A 1130 -1.14 -20.94 15.36
CA VAL A 1130 -1.62 -22.29 15.75
C VAL A 1130 -3.09 -22.47 15.36
N ALA A 1131 -3.92 -21.44 15.54
CA ALA A 1131 -5.30 -21.38 15.11
C ALA A 1131 -5.74 -19.91 14.96
N GLU A 1132 -6.84 -19.64 14.26
CA GLU A 1132 -7.39 -18.28 14.08
C GLU A 1132 -7.62 -17.53 15.42
N SER A 1133 -7.81 -18.27 16.50
CA SER A 1133 -8.06 -17.74 17.85
C SER A 1133 -6.80 -17.40 18.66
N HIS A 1134 -5.64 -18.00 18.38
CA HIS A 1134 -4.45 -17.85 19.21
C HIS A 1134 -3.13 -18.27 18.54
N ALA A 1135 -2.04 -17.68 19.01
CA ALA A 1135 -0.67 -18.02 18.64
C ALA A 1135 0.15 -18.41 19.88
N ILE A 1136 1.39 -18.87 19.70
CA ILE A 1136 2.29 -19.28 20.80
C ILE A 1136 3.71 -18.71 20.66
N VAL A 1137 4.34 -18.41 21.80
CA VAL A 1137 5.78 -18.17 21.93
C VAL A 1137 6.47 -19.41 22.50
N ARG A 1138 7.81 -19.45 22.51
CA ARG A 1138 8.55 -20.67 22.87
C ARG A 1138 9.83 -20.35 23.61
N ILE A 1139 10.11 -21.08 24.68
CA ILE A 1139 11.46 -21.16 25.25
C ILE A 1139 12.05 -22.47 24.72
N ALA A 1140 13.23 -22.43 24.10
CA ALA A 1140 13.88 -23.64 23.59
C ALA A 1140 15.35 -23.68 23.98
N LEU A 1141 15.82 -24.87 24.34
CA LEU A 1141 17.20 -25.09 24.73
C LEU A 1141 18.10 -25.06 23.48
N GLY A 1142 19.24 -24.41 23.57
CA GLY A 1142 20.31 -24.44 22.56
C GLY A 1142 21.58 -25.06 23.14
N VAL A 1143 22.56 -25.35 22.28
CA VAL A 1143 23.80 -26.04 22.68
C VAL A 1143 24.56 -25.32 23.80
N ASP A 1144 24.74 -24.00 23.75
CA ASP A 1144 25.43 -23.27 24.82
C ASP A 1144 24.62 -23.32 26.13
N SER A 1145 23.29 -23.18 26.06
CA SER A 1145 22.42 -23.29 27.24
C SER A 1145 22.44 -24.70 27.86
N LEU A 1146 22.53 -25.76 27.03
CA LEU A 1146 22.67 -27.14 27.50
C LEU A 1146 24.05 -27.40 28.11
N LEU A 1147 25.12 -26.84 27.54
CA LEU A 1147 26.45 -26.89 28.15
C LEU A 1147 26.46 -26.16 29.50
N SER A 1148 25.89 -24.96 29.58
CA SER A 1148 25.68 -24.24 30.85
C SER A 1148 24.83 -25.03 31.85
N TYR A 1149 23.85 -25.80 31.40
CA TYR A 1149 23.06 -26.67 32.28
C TYR A 1149 23.90 -27.80 32.91
N PHE A 1150 24.90 -28.33 32.19
CA PHE A 1150 25.84 -29.31 32.73
C PHE A 1150 26.89 -28.69 33.66
N ASP A 1151 27.32 -27.45 33.40
CA ASP A 1151 28.31 -26.74 34.22
C ASP A 1151 27.68 -26.12 35.50
N ASP A 1152 26.56 -25.40 35.36
CA ASP A 1152 25.74 -24.84 36.44
C ASP A 1152 24.23 -24.94 36.11
N LYS A 1153 23.66 -26.09 36.45
CA LYS A 1153 22.22 -26.36 36.41
C LYS A 1153 21.38 -25.35 37.20
N ALA A 1154 21.86 -24.88 38.35
CA ALA A 1154 21.09 -24.00 39.22
C ALA A 1154 21.00 -22.58 38.66
N GLY A 1155 22.13 -22.04 38.18
CA GLY A 1155 22.18 -20.76 37.47
C GLY A 1155 21.36 -20.78 36.17
N THR A 1156 21.48 -21.87 35.39
CA THR A 1156 20.70 -22.03 34.14
C THR A 1156 19.19 -22.00 34.40
N LEU A 1157 18.70 -22.78 35.38
CA LEU A 1157 17.28 -22.76 35.76
C LEU A 1157 16.84 -21.42 36.38
N GLN A 1158 17.74 -20.67 37.03
CA GLN A 1158 17.44 -19.33 37.53
C GLN A 1158 17.22 -18.31 36.40
N GLU A 1159 17.98 -18.41 35.31
CA GLU A 1159 17.77 -17.61 34.08
C GLU A 1159 16.48 -18.00 33.34
N ASP A 1160 16.17 -19.31 33.26
CA ASP A 1160 14.92 -19.79 32.69
C ASP A 1160 13.73 -19.24 33.48
N ASN A 1161 13.77 -19.32 34.82
CA ASN A 1161 12.75 -18.71 35.67
C ASN A 1161 12.67 -17.20 35.42
N ALA A 1162 13.79 -16.48 35.33
CA ALA A 1162 13.77 -15.04 35.03
C ALA A 1162 13.13 -14.71 33.67
N THR A 1163 13.24 -15.61 32.68
CA THR A 1163 12.57 -15.49 31.37
C THR A 1163 11.07 -15.70 31.50
N VAL A 1164 10.63 -16.70 32.26
CA VAL A 1164 9.21 -16.98 32.54
C VAL A 1164 8.56 -15.85 33.36
N GLU A 1165 9.24 -15.34 34.38
CA GLU A 1165 8.78 -14.19 35.19
C GLU A 1165 8.60 -12.93 34.33
N LYS A 1166 9.56 -12.65 33.43
CA LYS A 1166 9.43 -11.53 32.50
C LYS A 1166 8.24 -11.71 31.56
N LEU A 1167 8.06 -12.92 31.03
CA LEU A 1167 6.96 -13.25 30.12
C LEU A 1167 5.60 -13.05 30.80
N ALA A 1168 5.44 -13.54 32.04
CA ALA A 1168 4.25 -13.34 32.86
C ALA A 1168 4.02 -11.85 33.20
N ALA A 1169 5.07 -11.11 33.58
CA ALA A 1169 4.97 -9.68 33.86
C ALA A 1169 4.54 -8.86 32.61
N ILE A 1170 5.06 -9.19 31.42
CA ILE A 1170 4.62 -8.56 30.17
C ILE A 1170 3.17 -8.92 29.85
N ALA A 1171 2.75 -10.17 30.03
CA ALA A 1171 1.37 -10.61 29.81
C ALA A 1171 0.38 -9.86 30.72
N LYS A 1172 0.69 -9.81 32.02
CA LYS A 1172 -0.08 -9.10 33.05
C LYS A 1172 -0.23 -7.60 32.76
N HIS A 1173 0.86 -6.96 32.29
CA HIS A 1173 0.89 -5.53 31.99
C HIS A 1173 0.71 -5.21 30.50
N PHE A 1174 0.26 -6.17 29.69
CA PHE A 1174 0.21 -6.07 28.22
C PHE A 1174 -0.56 -4.83 27.73
N LYS A 1175 -1.70 -4.52 28.34
CA LYS A 1175 -2.50 -3.32 28.02
C LYS A 1175 -1.78 -2.00 28.35
N THR A 1176 -0.87 -1.99 29.31
CA THR A 1176 -0.07 -0.82 29.69
C THR A 1176 1.04 -0.61 28.66
N LEU A 1177 1.80 -1.66 28.36
CA LEU A 1177 2.83 -1.66 27.32
C LEU A 1177 2.26 -1.32 25.94
N LYS A 1178 1.11 -1.89 25.56
CA LYS A 1178 0.47 -1.56 24.28
C LYS A 1178 0.02 -0.09 24.20
N LYS A 1179 -0.24 0.56 25.34
CA LYS A 1179 -0.59 1.99 25.42
C LYS A 1179 0.62 2.93 25.43
N SER A 1180 1.84 2.45 25.71
CA SER A 1180 3.03 3.30 25.62
C SER A 1180 3.48 3.59 24.18
N GLY A 1181 2.88 2.92 23.19
CA GLY A 1181 3.12 3.18 21.77
C GLY A 1181 4.49 2.74 21.25
N MET A 1182 5.12 1.77 21.92
CA MET A 1182 6.46 1.25 21.62
C MET A 1182 6.43 -0.19 21.12
#